data_AF-F9Y962-F1
#
_entry.id   AF-F9Y962-F1
#
_cell.length_a   1.000
_cell.length_b   1.000
_cell.length_c   1.000
_cell.angle_alpha   90.00
_cell.angle_beta   90.00
_cell.angle_gamma   90.00
#
_symmetry.space_group_name_H-M   'P 1'
#
loop_
_entity.id
_entity.type
_entity.pdbx_description
1 polymer ?
#
loop_
_entity_poly.entity_id
_entity_poly.type
_entity_poly.pdbx_seq_one_letter_code
_entity_poly.pdbx_strand_id
1 'polypeptide(L)'
;MPPDKTRLNQTNVRICARRPICTAAAPISRDHGLPLRAAPPPSGTTDGLPPHTRNPAMTQTNANTNKTAKPESGTLNHPSWGPFARHAIRRLAADLTDRLSSSWDPCLDPEDMDLPELLEAAMSPPGSSMLNALDASPVAQNISPEEFDAIAEAGGDPAATASDGKSQPGIRLPAGKLFPLLRLAASIGSLSDRDAMLTPGAITMIERVPDDLITQLNRLMQHFLPPDMSVALSLGRLPRDKPYLLLLSPDILNNKVSERAVSAFTADLARAVDMRAPIVVLWPDEATVPAMLQQSLIQRRTYAPLSIDILIAALRATHSATGRIDETAVRTALSNDREISGLDDLSLSLAMRAPTAKAVAERLATLTNKAPRAPADGPWLEDIHGDTPALLGARQIVRDLRAWKTGEVAWQDLTRTLLLYGPPGTGKSWIARAMGNSAGFSVVTGTFGAWQAAGHLGDMLREMQRTFREARSKAPTVLIIDEIDAVGSREDPEQHNRSYRTQVINSFLSEMDAIAREEGVVVVGTSNHPEMIDPAVLRAGRFDMRVNVPLPDVEGLYSVFRACLPDWREADLRDLATRAAGCSAADVDAAIRQTRAMARGAKRDMTLSDLQQVFRLTHDPAIDRRVALHECGHAITCAALDLGPVKRVFLAREGGGGTVLEASAKHGVLQDMQDHLAQLLAGRAAERLVLGDISAGAGGGADSDLSHATKIATSIQMRYGLGAQGPVWTEDPETQLVLDPDMLFRVRRELEGAEKRAMQILSTHRALLAEMAEALAASRDMDSVEAEGWLARVQGGTPAQNPDMHAEPLAQ
;
A
#
# COMPACT_ATOMS: atom_id res chain seq x y z
N MET A 1 38.89 -63.57 -34.57
CA MET A 1 37.59 -63.60 -35.25
C MET A 1 36.83 -62.32 -34.91
N PRO A 2 36.44 -61.51 -35.91
CA PRO A 2 35.43 -60.44 -35.84
C PRO A 2 34.07 -61.03 -36.32
N PRO A 3 33.05 -60.27 -36.82
CA PRO A 3 32.78 -58.82 -36.85
C PRO A 3 31.57 -58.50 -35.92
N ASP A 4 30.47 -57.76 -36.20
CA ASP A 4 29.87 -57.01 -37.34
C ASP A 4 28.76 -56.09 -36.75
N LYS A 5 28.18 -55.06 -37.39
CA LYS A 5 28.33 -54.49 -38.75
C LYS A 5 28.14 -52.95 -38.74
N THR A 6 28.26 -52.33 -39.90
CA THR A 6 28.22 -50.88 -40.19
C THR A 6 26.82 -50.36 -40.60
N ARG A 7 26.60 -49.04 -40.50
CA ARG A 7 26.56 -48.12 -41.68
C ARG A 7 26.38 -46.63 -41.33
N LEU A 8 27.08 -45.78 -42.09
CA LEU A 8 26.75 -44.36 -42.27
C LEU A 8 25.69 -44.21 -43.38
N ASN A 9 25.06 -43.03 -43.48
CA ASN A 9 24.98 -42.35 -44.77
C ASN A 9 24.79 -40.82 -44.64
N GLN A 10 25.53 -40.05 -45.44
CA GLN A 10 25.29 -38.62 -45.69
C GLN A 10 25.05 -38.40 -47.19
N THR A 11 23.91 -37.82 -47.55
CA THR A 11 23.60 -37.24 -48.89
C THR A 11 22.42 -36.29 -48.69
N ASN A 12 22.48 -34.96 -48.83
CA ASN A 12 23.43 -34.04 -49.48
C ASN A 12 23.24 -33.86 -51.01
N VAL A 13 22.18 -33.12 -51.36
CA VAL A 13 21.79 -32.57 -52.67
C VAL A 13 21.20 -31.18 -52.32
N ARG A 14 21.79 -29.99 -52.53
CA ARG A 14 22.51 -29.35 -53.67
C ARG A 14 21.62 -29.28 -54.93
N ILE A 15 21.37 -28.15 -55.59
CA ILE A 15 22.18 -26.92 -55.73
C ILE A 15 21.31 -25.68 -56.11
N CYS A 16 21.97 -24.51 -56.23
CA CYS A 16 21.52 -23.18 -56.71
C CYS A 16 20.70 -23.18 -58.04
N ALA A 17 20.16 -22.08 -58.61
CA ALA A 17 20.44 -20.62 -58.55
C ALA A 17 19.19 -19.81 -59.03
N ARG A 18 19.09 -18.46 -59.12
CA ARG A 18 20.01 -17.41 -59.62
C ARG A 18 19.78 -15.99 -59.03
N ARG A 19 20.82 -15.15 -59.20
CA ARG A 19 20.96 -13.68 -59.04
C ARG A 19 20.29 -12.87 -60.18
N PRO A 20 20.45 -11.52 -60.31
CA PRO A 20 20.36 -10.37 -59.36
C PRO A 20 19.57 -9.18 -60.00
N ILE A 21 19.67 -7.96 -59.43
CA ILE A 21 19.83 -6.62 -60.08
C ILE A 21 19.81 -5.57 -58.94
N CYS A 22 20.91 -4.92 -58.52
CA CYS A 22 21.73 -3.82 -59.08
C CYS A 22 21.46 -2.47 -58.38
N THR A 23 22.52 -1.90 -57.77
CA THR A 23 22.96 -0.46 -57.74
C THR A 23 21.96 0.71 -57.49
N ALA A 24 22.34 1.87 -56.95
CA ALA A 24 23.48 2.40 -56.16
C ALA A 24 23.31 3.95 -56.05
N ALA A 25 24.31 4.65 -55.48
CA ALA A 25 24.52 6.11 -55.50
C ALA A 25 23.76 6.96 -54.45
N ALA A 26 24.30 8.15 -54.17
CA ALA A 26 23.92 9.00 -53.04
C ALA A 26 23.73 10.50 -53.41
N PRO A 27 24.41 11.51 -52.83
CA PRO A 27 23.73 12.67 -52.24
C PRO A 27 23.88 13.98 -53.05
N ILE A 28 23.26 15.08 -52.59
CA ILE A 28 23.81 16.47 -52.49
C ILE A 28 22.73 17.46 -51.99
N SER A 29 23.15 18.63 -51.48
CA SER A 29 22.37 19.68 -50.81
C SER A 29 22.00 20.88 -51.70
N ARG A 30 21.09 21.76 -51.23
CA ARG A 30 21.39 23.19 -50.97
C ARG A 30 20.29 24.02 -50.28
N ASP A 31 20.71 25.19 -49.81
CA ASP A 31 20.08 26.16 -48.90
C ASP A 31 18.87 26.95 -49.44
N HIS A 32 18.10 27.56 -48.54
CA HIS A 32 17.93 29.04 -48.44
C HIS A 32 17.07 29.49 -47.23
N GLY A 33 17.35 30.66 -46.65
CA GLY A 33 16.28 31.62 -46.27
C GLY A 33 15.80 31.78 -44.82
N LEU A 34 16.67 32.27 -43.92
CA LEU A 34 16.38 33.03 -42.67
C LEU A 34 15.45 34.28 -42.86
N PRO A 35 15.01 35.06 -41.81
CA PRO A 35 14.86 34.86 -40.34
C PRO A 35 13.69 35.64 -39.60
N LEU A 36 13.73 35.69 -38.24
CA LEU A 36 13.09 36.64 -37.27
C LEU A 36 11.55 36.53 -37.06
N ARG A 37 10.90 36.91 -35.93
CA ARG A 37 11.18 37.52 -34.59
C ARG A 37 10.04 37.01 -33.64
N ALA A 38 10.13 36.72 -32.32
CA ALA A 38 10.85 37.24 -31.15
C ALA A 38 10.31 38.57 -30.54
N ALA A 39 9.47 38.50 -29.48
CA ALA A 39 9.24 39.53 -28.43
C ALA A 39 8.33 39.02 -27.24
N PRO A 40 8.45 39.54 -25.99
CA PRO A 40 7.69 39.11 -24.78
C PRO A 40 6.76 40.20 -24.15
N PRO A 41 6.00 39.91 -23.06
CA PRO A 41 5.11 40.86 -22.38
C PRO A 41 5.65 41.54 -21.09
N PRO A 42 5.31 42.82 -20.85
CA PRO A 42 5.38 43.53 -19.55
C PRO A 42 4.01 44.15 -19.12
N SER A 43 3.77 44.79 -17.96
CA SER A 43 4.19 44.61 -16.55
C SER A 43 3.55 45.71 -15.65
N GLY A 44 2.90 45.36 -14.52
CA GLY A 44 2.42 46.29 -13.46
C GLY A 44 1.26 47.25 -13.81
N THR A 45 0.65 48.05 -12.91
CA THR A 45 0.59 48.09 -11.42
C THR A 45 -0.41 49.19 -10.98
N THR A 46 -1.08 49.07 -9.82
CA THR A 46 -1.85 50.15 -9.08
C THR A 46 -3.05 50.78 -9.83
N ASP A 47 -4.10 51.37 -9.20
CA ASP A 47 -4.43 51.66 -7.79
C ASP A 47 -5.97 51.83 -7.57
N GLY A 48 -6.44 51.96 -6.31
CA GLY A 48 -7.65 52.75 -5.97
C GLY A 48 -9.00 52.06 -5.65
N LEU A 49 -9.56 52.37 -4.46
CA LEU A 49 -10.96 52.15 -4.01
C LEU A 49 -11.77 53.48 -4.09
N PRO A 50 -13.04 53.60 -3.58
CA PRO A 50 -14.33 52.94 -3.88
C PRO A 50 -15.39 54.07 -4.17
N PRO A 51 -16.69 54.06 -3.74
CA PRO A 51 -17.66 53.02 -3.38
C PRO A 51 -19.03 53.12 -4.12
N HIS A 52 -19.96 52.23 -3.75
CA HIS A 52 -21.31 52.06 -4.30
C HIS A 52 -22.28 53.25 -4.22
N THR A 53 -23.19 53.33 -5.19
CA THR A 53 -24.54 53.90 -5.06
C THR A 53 -25.61 52.86 -5.44
N ARG A 54 -26.90 53.15 -5.19
CA ARG A 54 -28.01 52.18 -5.18
C ARG A 54 -28.74 52.08 -6.54
N ASN A 55 -29.17 50.86 -6.90
CA ASN A 55 -30.47 50.40 -7.50
C ASN A 55 -31.32 51.34 -8.42
N PRO A 56 -32.16 50.82 -9.36
CA PRO A 56 -32.67 49.43 -9.46
C PRO A 56 -32.86 48.82 -10.89
N ALA A 57 -33.39 47.59 -10.90
CA ALA A 57 -34.40 47.03 -11.84
C ALA A 57 -34.04 46.52 -13.26
N MET A 58 -34.58 45.31 -13.54
CA MET A 58 -34.77 44.63 -14.85
C MET A 58 -33.49 44.23 -15.63
N THR A 59 -33.43 43.10 -16.35
CA THR A 59 -34.45 42.09 -16.72
C THR A 59 -33.88 40.66 -16.60
N GLN A 60 -34.74 39.63 -16.66
CA GLN A 60 -34.36 38.21 -16.53
C GLN A 60 -33.69 37.63 -17.79
N THR A 61 -32.68 36.78 -17.58
CA THR A 61 -32.37 35.62 -18.44
C THR A 61 -31.73 34.53 -17.58
N ASN A 62 -32.42 33.40 -17.39
CA ASN A 62 -31.94 32.33 -16.51
C ASN A 62 -30.96 31.39 -17.25
N ALA A 63 -29.83 31.11 -16.61
CA ALA A 63 -29.02 29.92 -16.85
C ALA A 63 -28.82 29.21 -15.50
N ASN A 64 -29.28 27.96 -15.38
CA ASN A 64 -29.25 27.24 -14.11
C ASN A 64 -27.81 26.90 -13.70
N THR A 65 -27.42 27.35 -12.50
CA THR A 65 -26.28 26.78 -11.76
C THR A 65 -26.80 25.83 -10.68
N ASN A 66 -26.27 24.62 -10.62
CA ASN A 66 -26.63 23.66 -9.57
C ASN A 66 -26.21 24.21 -8.20
N LYS A 67 -27.20 24.51 -7.35
CA LYS A 67 -26.95 24.73 -5.92
C LYS A 67 -26.86 23.39 -5.20
N THR A 68 -25.88 23.30 -4.30
CA THR A 68 -25.86 22.28 -3.25
C THR A 68 -27.06 22.46 -2.32
N ALA A 69 -27.84 21.39 -2.16
CA ALA A 69 -28.86 21.30 -1.12
C ALA A 69 -28.27 20.74 0.17
N LYS A 70 -28.83 21.13 1.32
CA LYS A 70 -28.60 20.40 2.59
C LYS A 70 -29.40 19.09 2.59
N PRO A 71 -29.01 18.09 3.39
CA PRO A 71 -29.85 16.92 3.61
C PRO A 71 -31.09 17.33 4.42
N GLU A 72 -32.24 17.37 3.75
CA GLU A 72 -33.55 17.34 4.39
C GLU A 72 -33.98 15.87 4.64
N SER A 73 -34.98 15.67 5.47
CA SER A 73 -35.24 14.39 6.12
C SER A 73 -35.89 13.32 5.24
N GLY A 74 -35.24 12.15 5.16
CA GLY A 74 -35.95 10.89 5.38
C GLY A 74 -36.70 10.23 4.21
N THR A 75 -36.50 10.62 2.95
CA THR A 75 -37.07 9.87 1.82
C THR A 75 -36.23 8.64 1.45
N LEU A 76 -36.82 7.44 1.55
CA LEU A 76 -36.19 6.17 1.16
C LEU A 76 -36.13 6.06 -0.37
N ASN A 77 -35.00 6.46 -0.95
CA ASN A 77 -34.74 6.28 -2.39
C ASN A 77 -34.79 4.80 -2.78
N HIS A 78 -35.87 4.40 -3.47
CA HIS A 78 -35.97 3.07 -4.07
C HIS A 78 -35.22 3.01 -5.41
N PRO A 79 -34.54 1.89 -5.73
CA PRO A 79 -33.78 1.76 -6.97
C PRO A 79 -34.69 1.76 -8.20
N SER A 80 -34.27 2.46 -9.26
CA SER A 80 -35.01 2.57 -10.54
C SER A 80 -35.23 1.24 -11.26
N TRP A 81 -34.40 0.23 -10.99
CA TRP A 81 -34.56 -1.15 -11.48
C TRP A 81 -35.59 -1.97 -10.68
N GLY A 82 -36.05 -1.47 -9.52
CA GLY A 82 -36.94 -2.17 -8.60
C GLY A 82 -38.25 -2.69 -9.22
N PRO A 83 -39.06 -1.87 -9.92
CA PRO A 83 -40.29 -2.33 -10.57
C PRO A 83 -40.04 -3.42 -11.61
N PHE A 84 -38.98 -3.28 -12.40
CA PHE A 84 -38.55 -4.24 -13.43
C PHE A 84 -38.09 -5.57 -12.83
N ALA A 85 -37.32 -5.53 -11.73
CA ALA A 85 -36.93 -6.70 -10.95
C ALA A 85 -38.15 -7.44 -10.36
N ARG A 86 -39.14 -6.72 -9.80
CA ARG A 86 -40.40 -7.33 -9.30
C ARG A 86 -41.12 -8.12 -10.39
N HIS A 87 -41.16 -7.61 -11.63
CA HIS A 87 -41.74 -8.34 -12.77
C HIS A 87 -40.96 -9.63 -13.11
N ALA A 88 -39.63 -9.55 -13.20
CA ALA A 88 -38.79 -10.71 -13.49
C ALA A 88 -38.89 -11.80 -12.41
N ILE A 89 -38.98 -11.40 -11.13
CA ILE A 89 -39.25 -12.32 -10.01
C ILE A 89 -40.58 -13.05 -10.17
N ARG A 90 -41.67 -12.33 -10.47
CA ARG A 90 -43.00 -12.94 -10.70
C ARG A 90 -42.94 -14.00 -11.81
N ARG A 91 -42.20 -13.73 -12.90
CA ARG A 91 -42.01 -14.69 -14.00
C ARG A 91 -41.13 -15.88 -13.64
N LEU A 92 -40.08 -15.69 -12.84
CA LEU A 92 -39.29 -16.80 -12.30
C LEU A 92 -40.13 -17.69 -11.35
N ALA A 93 -41.05 -17.12 -10.58
CA ALA A 93 -41.98 -17.88 -9.74
C ALA A 93 -42.99 -18.69 -10.57
N ALA A 94 -43.49 -18.11 -11.68
CA ALA A 94 -44.39 -18.78 -12.63
C ALA A 94 -43.69 -19.95 -13.38
N ASP A 95 -42.46 -19.74 -13.85
CA ASP A 95 -41.57 -20.77 -14.44
C ASP A 95 -41.35 -21.93 -13.45
N LEU A 96 -41.01 -21.62 -12.20
CA LEU A 96 -40.79 -22.60 -11.13
C LEU A 96 -42.07 -23.32 -10.63
N THR A 97 -43.27 -22.89 -11.05
CA THR A 97 -44.54 -23.53 -10.67
C THR A 97 -45.30 -24.15 -11.86
N ASP A 98 -44.68 -24.19 -13.04
CA ASP A 98 -45.26 -24.72 -14.29
C ASP A 98 -46.61 -24.05 -14.67
N ARG A 99 -46.77 -22.78 -14.26
CA ARG A 99 -47.97 -21.96 -14.44
C ARG A 99 -47.66 -20.70 -15.25
N LEU A 100 -47.36 -20.88 -16.53
CA LEU A 100 -47.15 -19.78 -17.47
C LEU A 100 -48.45 -19.01 -17.74
N SER A 101 -48.79 -18.06 -16.87
CA SER A 101 -49.83 -17.05 -17.11
C SER A 101 -49.42 -16.14 -18.27
N SER A 102 -50.28 -16.04 -19.30
CA SER A 102 -49.99 -15.29 -20.54
C SER A 102 -50.04 -13.75 -20.40
N SER A 103 -50.43 -13.23 -19.24
CA SER A 103 -50.54 -11.81 -18.95
C SER A 103 -49.18 -11.17 -18.64
N TRP A 104 -48.58 -10.52 -19.63
CA TRP A 104 -47.75 -9.34 -19.36
C TRP A 104 -48.69 -8.17 -19.08
N ASP A 105 -48.44 -7.43 -18.01
CA ASP A 105 -49.24 -6.26 -17.63
C ASP A 105 -48.48 -4.98 -18.02
N PRO A 106 -48.97 -4.19 -18.98
CA PRO A 106 -48.36 -2.91 -19.36
C PRO A 106 -48.72 -1.77 -18.40
N CYS A 107 -49.76 -1.95 -17.57
CA CYS A 107 -50.40 -0.91 -16.78
C CYS A 107 -50.27 -1.22 -15.27
N LEU A 108 -49.03 -1.25 -14.78
CA LEU A 108 -48.79 -0.99 -13.36
C LEU A 108 -49.11 0.49 -13.11
N ASP A 109 -50.19 0.76 -12.40
CA ASP A 109 -50.75 2.11 -12.25
C ASP A 109 -49.77 3.09 -11.58
N PRO A 110 -49.75 4.38 -11.99
CA PRO A 110 -49.00 5.43 -11.30
C PRO A 110 -49.42 5.60 -9.82
N GLU A 111 -50.63 5.18 -9.45
CA GLU A 111 -51.14 5.26 -8.07
C GLU A 111 -50.46 4.25 -7.12
N ASP A 112 -49.79 3.20 -7.65
CA ASP A 112 -48.93 2.28 -6.89
C ASP A 112 -47.53 2.88 -6.63
N MET A 113 -47.34 4.18 -6.92
CA MET A 113 -46.06 4.90 -6.82
C MET A 113 -46.05 6.06 -5.81
N ASP A 114 -47.20 6.51 -5.30
CA ASP A 114 -47.30 7.55 -4.27
C ASP A 114 -48.23 7.11 -3.13
N LEU A 115 -47.64 6.63 -2.03
CA LEU A 115 -48.33 6.54 -0.74
C LEU A 115 -47.50 7.02 0.48
N PRO A 116 -46.90 8.24 0.47
CA PRO A 116 -46.18 8.77 1.63
C PRO A 116 -47.07 9.02 2.87
N GLU A 117 -48.38 9.26 2.69
CA GLU A 117 -49.28 9.64 3.80
C GLU A 117 -49.49 8.53 4.84
N LEU A 118 -49.26 7.25 4.50
CA LEU A 118 -49.25 6.16 5.48
C LEU A 118 -47.91 6.02 6.23
N LEU A 119 -46.82 6.61 5.74
CA LEU A 119 -45.49 6.51 6.35
C LEU A 119 -45.34 7.41 7.59
N GLU A 120 -45.80 8.66 7.55
CA GLU A 120 -45.78 9.54 8.75
C GLU A 120 -46.70 9.01 9.87
N ALA A 121 -47.83 8.41 9.50
CA ALA A 121 -48.75 7.77 10.45
C ALA A 121 -48.16 6.51 11.12
N ALA A 122 -47.32 5.74 10.39
CA ALA A 122 -46.67 4.54 10.90
C ALA A 122 -45.41 4.81 11.74
N MET A 123 -44.78 5.98 11.59
CA MET A 123 -43.55 6.37 12.30
C MET A 123 -43.79 7.24 13.55
N SER A 124 -45.05 7.44 13.95
CA SER A 124 -45.43 8.18 15.15
C SER A 124 -45.32 7.34 16.43
N PRO A 125 -45.11 7.95 17.63
CA PRO A 125 -44.94 7.22 18.90
C PRO A 125 -46.16 6.36 19.29
N PRO A 126 -46.01 5.34 20.16
CA PRO A 126 -47.01 4.29 20.35
C PRO A 126 -48.33 4.82 20.93
N GLY A 127 -49.32 4.96 20.04
CA GLY A 127 -50.70 5.29 20.38
C GLY A 127 -51.61 5.32 19.14
N SER A 128 -52.68 4.52 19.16
CA SER A 128 -53.83 4.60 18.22
C SER A 128 -53.62 4.25 16.72
N SER A 129 -52.71 3.34 16.36
CA SER A 129 -52.60 2.84 14.95
C SER A 129 -52.94 1.34 14.75
N MET A 130 -52.99 0.52 15.81
CA MET A 130 -53.16 -0.94 15.70
C MET A 130 -54.40 -1.41 14.92
N LEU A 131 -55.59 -0.81 15.12
CA LEU A 131 -56.80 -1.24 14.40
C LEU A 131 -56.68 -1.02 12.88
N ASN A 132 -56.14 0.12 12.46
CA ASN A 132 -56.02 0.45 11.03
C ASN A 132 -54.98 -0.42 10.30
N ALA A 133 -53.97 -0.92 11.02
CA ALA A 133 -52.98 -1.86 10.47
C ALA A 133 -53.54 -3.28 10.26
N LEU A 134 -54.50 -3.70 11.10
CA LEU A 134 -55.12 -5.04 11.02
C LEU A 134 -56.07 -5.16 9.81
N ASP A 135 -56.84 -4.13 9.49
CA ASP A 135 -57.84 -4.18 8.40
C ASP A 135 -57.23 -4.22 6.99
N ALA A 136 -55.93 -3.95 6.84
CA ALA A 136 -55.23 -4.00 5.55
C ALA A 136 -54.85 -5.42 5.09
N SER A 137 -55.06 -6.47 5.91
CA SER A 137 -54.85 -7.87 5.53
C SER A 137 -55.86 -8.79 6.25
N PRO A 138 -56.69 -9.56 5.52
CA PRO A 138 -57.66 -10.48 6.15
C PRO A 138 -56.99 -11.65 6.91
N VAL A 139 -55.66 -11.77 6.85
CA VAL A 139 -54.87 -12.69 7.69
C VAL A 139 -54.56 -12.06 9.05
N ALA A 140 -54.21 -10.76 9.09
CA ALA A 140 -53.76 -10.06 10.28
C ALA A 140 -54.84 -9.95 11.37
N GLN A 141 -56.11 -9.84 10.97
CA GLN A 141 -57.29 -9.75 11.85
C GLN A 141 -57.48 -10.93 12.83
N ASN A 142 -56.67 -12.00 12.75
CA ASN A 142 -56.73 -13.20 13.61
C ASN A 142 -55.61 -13.27 14.67
N ILE A 143 -54.79 -12.23 14.81
CA ILE A 143 -53.58 -12.20 15.66
C ILE A 143 -53.81 -11.17 16.79
N SER A 144 -53.35 -11.44 18.02
CA SER A 144 -53.40 -10.42 19.08
C SER A 144 -52.36 -9.31 18.86
N PRO A 145 -52.57 -8.09 19.40
CA PRO A 145 -51.59 -7.00 19.29
C PRO A 145 -50.20 -7.37 19.83
N GLU A 146 -50.13 -8.09 20.95
CA GLU A 146 -48.86 -8.52 21.57
C GLU A 146 -48.10 -9.53 20.69
N GLU A 147 -48.81 -10.44 20.03
CA GLU A 147 -48.22 -11.36 19.05
C GLU A 147 -47.78 -10.64 17.76
N PHE A 148 -48.55 -9.66 17.30
CA PHE A 148 -48.22 -8.84 16.12
C PHE A 148 -46.91 -8.08 16.32
N ASP A 149 -46.77 -7.40 17.46
CA ASP A 149 -45.55 -6.66 17.82
C ASP A 149 -44.36 -7.60 18.03
N ALA A 150 -44.55 -8.77 18.67
CA ALA A 150 -43.49 -9.76 18.84
C ALA A 150 -42.99 -10.36 17.50
N ILE A 151 -43.88 -10.56 16.52
CA ILE A 151 -43.49 -10.98 15.15
C ILE A 151 -42.72 -9.86 14.44
N ALA A 152 -43.07 -8.60 14.68
CA ALA A 152 -42.36 -7.44 14.14
C ALA A 152 -40.94 -7.31 14.74
N GLU A 153 -40.77 -7.41 16.06
CA GLU A 153 -39.45 -7.37 16.71
C GLU A 153 -38.51 -8.49 16.25
N ALA A 154 -39.06 -9.68 15.95
CA ALA A 154 -38.35 -10.81 15.35
C ALA A 154 -37.95 -10.58 13.86
N GLY A 155 -38.42 -9.49 13.24
CA GLY A 155 -38.20 -9.16 11.83
C GLY A 155 -38.99 -10.03 10.85
N GLY A 156 -40.13 -10.58 11.29
CA GLY A 156 -41.08 -11.31 10.45
C GLY A 156 -42.03 -10.38 9.70
N ASP A 157 -43.09 -10.95 9.13
CA ASP A 157 -44.17 -10.23 8.46
C ASP A 157 -45.49 -10.51 9.21
N PRO A 158 -45.88 -9.65 10.18
CA PRO A 158 -47.09 -9.86 10.97
C PRO A 158 -48.37 -9.88 10.10
N ALA A 159 -48.39 -9.13 9.00
CA ALA A 159 -49.54 -9.05 8.10
C ALA A 159 -49.72 -10.31 7.23
N ALA A 160 -48.71 -11.17 7.13
CA ALA A 160 -48.74 -12.48 6.49
C ALA A 160 -48.88 -13.66 7.46
N THR A 161 -48.49 -13.50 8.74
CA THR A 161 -48.30 -14.63 9.66
C THR A 161 -49.62 -15.08 10.27
N ALA A 162 -50.37 -15.90 9.52
CA ALA A 162 -51.58 -16.55 9.99
C ALA A 162 -51.32 -17.42 11.25
N SER A 163 -52.40 -17.90 11.87
CA SER A 163 -52.40 -18.85 12.99
C SER A 163 -51.77 -20.23 12.70
N ASP A 164 -51.13 -20.40 11.53
CA ASP A 164 -50.29 -21.55 11.18
C ASP A 164 -48.77 -21.27 11.29
N GLY A 165 -48.39 -20.03 11.65
CA GLY A 165 -47.02 -19.59 11.89
C GLY A 165 -46.16 -19.35 10.65
N LYS A 166 -46.74 -19.24 9.44
CA LYS A 166 -45.96 -19.11 8.19
C LYS A 166 -45.94 -17.68 7.62
N SER A 167 -44.83 -16.98 7.82
CA SER A 167 -44.54 -15.65 7.24
C SER A 167 -43.99 -15.66 5.81
N GLN A 168 -43.48 -16.81 5.33
CA GLN A 168 -42.74 -16.92 4.07
C GLN A 168 -43.65 -17.21 2.87
N PRO A 169 -43.33 -16.72 1.65
CA PRO A 169 -44.05 -17.06 0.43
C PRO A 169 -44.15 -18.56 0.17
N GLY A 170 -45.31 -19.03 -0.28
CA GLY A 170 -45.55 -20.45 -0.61
C GLY A 170 -44.74 -21.00 -1.79
N ILE A 171 -44.00 -20.16 -2.51
CA ILE A 171 -43.09 -20.53 -3.61
C ILE A 171 -41.66 -20.17 -3.20
N ARG A 172 -40.82 -21.18 -2.96
CA ARG A 172 -39.43 -20.97 -2.55
C ARG A 172 -38.52 -20.69 -3.75
N LEU A 173 -38.18 -19.42 -3.97
CA LEU A 173 -37.19 -19.02 -4.98
C LEU A 173 -35.77 -19.44 -4.56
N PRO A 174 -35.02 -20.18 -5.40
CA PRO A 174 -33.63 -20.53 -5.08
C PRO A 174 -32.71 -19.30 -5.13
N ALA A 175 -31.95 -19.05 -4.07
CA ALA A 175 -30.99 -17.94 -3.97
C ALA A 175 -30.05 -17.85 -5.19
N GLY A 176 -29.43 -18.97 -5.57
CA GLY A 176 -28.56 -19.05 -6.75
C GLY A 176 -29.23 -18.71 -8.10
N LYS A 177 -30.56 -18.78 -8.24
CA LYS A 177 -31.27 -18.21 -9.41
C LYS A 177 -31.62 -16.73 -9.20
N LEU A 178 -32.04 -16.37 -7.98
CA LEU A 178 -32.58 -15.06 -7.63
C LEU A 178 -31.53 -13.94 -7.65
N PHE A 179 -30.33 -14.16 -7.10
CA PHE A 179 -29.30 -13.12 -7.06
C PHE A 179 -28.73 -12.79 -8.45
N PRO A 180 -28.38 -13.76 -9.33
CA PRO A 180 -27.96 -13.44 -10.69
C PRO A 180 -29.05 -12.76 -11.53
N LEU A 181 -30.33 -13.08 -11.29
CA LEU A 181 -31.47 -12.37 -11.88
C LEU A 181 -31.52 -10.90 -11.42
N LEU A 182 -31.47 -10.64 -10.11
CA LEU A 182 -31.53 -9.28 -9.57
C LEU A 182 -30.32 -8.43 -9.97
N ARG A 183 -29.12 -9.01 -9.97
CA ARG A 183 -27.90 -8.36 -10.50
C ARG A 183 -28.06 -8.02 -11.98
N LEU A 184 -28.63 -8.90 -12.80
CA LEU A 184 -28.91 -8.61 -14.21
C LEU A 184 -29.96 -7.50 -14.38
N ALA A 185 -31.02 -7.48 -13.55
CA ALA A 185 -32.00 -6.38 -13.55
C ALA A 185 -31.33 -5.02 -13.24
N ALA A 186 -30.47 -4.97 -12.21
CA ALA A 186 -29.71 -3.78 -11.86
C ALA A 186 -28.66 -3.38 -12.92
N SER A 187 -28.15 -4.33 -13.71
CA SER A 187 -27.21 -4.08 -14.82
C SER A 187 -27.88 -3.45 -16.03
N ILE A 188 -29.14 -3.80 -16.28
CA ILE A 188 -29.98 -3.21 -17.33
C ILE A 188 -30.44 -1.81 -16.88
N GLY A 189 -30.92 -1.67 -15.64
CA GLY A 189 -31.41 -0.42 -15.08
C GLY A 189 -32.94 -0.31 -15.19
N SER A 190 -33.42 0.77 -15.82
CA SER A 190 -34.84 1.09 -15.91
C SER A 190 -35.59 0.33 -17.01
N LEU A 191 -36.93 0.47 -17.04
CA LEU A 191 -37.75 -0.03 -18.14
C LEU A 191 -37.41 0.63 -19.48
N SER A 192 -37.04 1.93 -19.49
CA SER A 192 -36.59 2.61 -20.72
C SER A 192 -35.20 2.16 -21.17
N ASP A 193 -34.30 1.78 -20.25
CA ASP A 193 -33.03 1.12 -20.62
C ASP A 193 -33.28 -0.25 -21.28
N ARG A 194 -34.23 -1.04 -20.77
CA ARG A 194 -34.67 -2.30 -21.40
C ARG A 194 -35.20 -2.04 -22.81
N ASP A 195 -36.07 -1.05 -22.99
CA ASP A 195 -36.70 -0.81 -24.29
C ASP A 195 -35.71 -0.26 -25.33
N ALA A 196 -34.70 0.50 -24.90
CA ALA A 196 -33.54 0.84 -25.71
C ALA A 196 -32.71 -0.41 -26.11
N MET A 197 -32.48 -1.34 -25.18
CA MET A 197 -31.78 -2.61 -25.44
C MET A 197 -32.56 -3.54 -26.40
N LEU A 198 -33.89 -3.50 -26.38
CA LEU A 198 -34.75 -4.31 -27.27
C LEU A 198 -35.07 -3.64 -28.62
N THR A 199 -34.57 -2.44 -28.87
CA THR A 199 -34.79 -1.71 -30.13
C THR A 199 -34.08 -2.43 -31.31
N PRO A 200 -34.73 -2.64 -32.47
CA PRO A 200 -34.12 -3.30 -33.62
C PRO A 200 -32.79 -2.68 -34.07
N GLY A 201 -31.71 -3.47 -34.05
CA GLY A 201 -30.35 -3.03 -34.36
C GLY A 201 -29.58 -2.39 -33.19
N ALA A 202 -30.15 -2.34 -31.99
CA ALA A 202 -29.39 -2.00 -30.78
C ALA A 202 -28.38 -3.11 -30.44
N ILE A 203 -27.19 -2.72 -30.00
CA ILE A 203 -26.16 -3.62 -29.50
C ILE A 203 -25.80 -3.19 -28.07
N THR A 204 -26.10 -4.04 -27.09
CA THR A 204 -25.82 -3.79 -25.67
C THR A 204 -24.83 -4.82 -25.16
N MET A 205 -23.73 -4.39 -24.56
CA MET A 205 -22.72 -5.29 -23.99
C MET A 205 -22.70 -5.14 -22.47
N ILE A 206 -22.92 -6.25 -21.76
CA ILE A 206 -22.79 -6.36 -20.31
C ILE A 206 -21.41 -6.96 -20.03
N GLU A 207 -20.51 -6.15 -19.50
CA GLU A 207 -19.15 -6.51 -19.14
C GLU A 207 -19.05 -6.97 -17.68
N ARG A 208 -17.91 -7.56 -17.30
CA ARG A 208 -17.61 -7.97 -15.92
C ARG A 208 -18.54 -9.07 -15.39
N VAL A 209 -19.00 -9.94 -16.29
CA VAL A 209 -19.84 -11.10 -15.94
C VAL A 209 -18.95 -12.26 -15.47
N PRO A 210 -19.23 -12.91 -14.34
CA PRO A 210 -18.51 -14.13 -13.93
C PRO A 210 -18.71 -15.30 -14.92
N ASP A 211 -17.62 -15.97 -15.28
CA ASP A 211 -17.55 -17.07 -16.26
C ASP A 211 -18.61 -18.17 -16.03
N ASP A 212 -18.80 -18.56 -14.76
CA ASP A 212 -19.74 -19.59 -14.33
C ASP A 212 -21.21 -19.17 -14.47
N LEU A 213 -21.49 -17.89 -14.23
CA LEU A 213 -22.85 -17.33 -14.33
C LEU A 213 -23.33 -17.13 -15.77
N ILE A 214 -22.46 -17.00 -16.79
CA ILE A 214 -22.87 -16.72 -18.18
C ILE A 214 -23.88 -17.76 -18.71
N THR A 215 -23.62 -19.06 -18.50
CA THR A 215 -24.55 -20.14 -18.93
C THR A 215 -25.90 -20.06 -18.21
N GLN A 216 -25.93 -19.52 -17.00
CA GLN A 216 -27.16 -19.33 -16.23
C GLN A 216 -27.91 -18.05 -16.66
N LEU A 217 -27.20 -16.93 -16.84
CA LEU A 217 -27.77 -15.67 -17.31
C LEU A 217 -28.39 -15.81 -18.70
N ASN A 218 -27.79 -16.64 -19.57
CA ASN A 218 -28.37 -17.04 -20.86
C ASN A 218 -29.77 -17.67 -20.74
N ARG A 219 -30.09 -18.33 -19.61
CA ARG A 219 -31.43 -18.86 -19.31
C ARG A 219 -32.31 -17.86 -18.55
N LEU A 220 -31.72 -17.01 -17.71
CA LEU A 220 -32.47 -16.01 -16.94
C LEU A 220 -32.97 -14.84 -17.79
N MET A 221 -32.30 -14.53 -18.91
CA MET A 221 -32.68 -13.42 -19.81
C MET A 221 -34.15 -13.46 -20.27
N GLN A 222 -34.72 -14.66 -20.45
CA GLN A 222 -36.11 -14.85 -20.89
C GLN A 222 -37.19 -14.23 -19.96
N HIS A 223 -36.85 -13.95 -18.70
CA HIS A 223 -37.79 -13.40 -17.71
C HIS A 223 -37.94 -11.87 -17.83
N PHE A 224 -37.05 -11.21 -18.57
CA PHE A 224 -37.07 -9.76 -18.81
C PHE A 224 -37.76 -9.36 -20.12
N LEU A 225 -37.91 -10.29 -21.06
CA LEU A 225 -38.48 -10.04 -22.38
C LEU A 225 -40.01 -9.99 -22.39
N PRO A 226 -40.64 -9.18 -23.24
CA PRO A 226 -42.07 -9.31 -23.60
C PRO A 226 -42.47 -10.75 -24.00
N PRO A 227 -43.74 -11.18 -23.78
CA PRO A 227 -44.17 -12.58 -23.94
C PRO A 227 -44.26 -13.05 -25.41
N ASP A 228 -44.33 -12.10 -26.34
CA ASP A 228 -44.25 -12.29 -27.79
C ASP A 228 -42.79 -12.50 -28.25
N MET A 229 -41.80 -11.99 -27.53
CA MET A 229 -40.37 -12.11 -27.86
C MET A 229 -39.72 -13.36 -27.24
N SER A 230 -38.62 -13.82 -27.83
CA SER A 230 -37.85 -15.01 -27.42
C SER A 230 -36.34 -14.76 -27.41
N VAL A 231 -35.56 -15.59 -26.70
CA VAL A 231 -34.08 -15.52 -26.70
C VAL A 231 -33.51 -16.49 -27.73
N ALA A 232 -32.67 -16.01 -28.64
CA ALA A 232 -31.89 -16.83 -29.55
C ALA A 232 -30.42 -16.89 -29.06
N LEU A 233 -29.96 -18.09 -28.68
CA LEU A 233 -28.59 -18.35 -28.19
C LEU A 233 -27.60 -18.76 -29.30
N SER A 234 -28.04 -18.80 -30.57
CA SER A 234 -27.18 -19.17 -31.70
C SER A 234 -27.81 -18.77 -33.04
N LEU A 235 -26.99 -18.24 -33.94
CA LEU A 235 -27.33 -17.94 -35.33
C LEU A 235 -27.84 -19.16 -36.11
N GLY A 236 -27.51 -20.38 -35.68
CA GLY A 236 -27.98 -21.62 -36.32
C GLY A 236 -29.39 -22.07 -35.91
N ARG A 237 -30.02 -21.42 -34.92
CA ARG A 237 -31.34 -21.81 -34.36
C ARG A 237 -32.22 -20.60 -34.08
N LEU A 238 -32.42 -19.77 -35.09
CA LEU A 238 -33.27 -18.58 -35.02
C LEU A 238 -34.76 -18.95 -35.03
N PRO A 239 -35.59 -18.35 -34.14
CA PRO A 239 -37.05 -18.42 -34.24
C PRO A 239 -37.57 -17.87 -35.57
N ARG A 240 -38.60 -18.51 -36.15
CA ARG A 240 -39.21 -18.08 -37.43
C ARG A 240 -40.46 -17.22 -37.23
N ASP A 241 -41.26 -17.55 -36.23
CA ASP A 241 -42.64 -17.06 -36.08
C ASP A 241 -42.81 -16.07 -34.91
N LYS A 242 -41.71 -15.60 -34.32
CA LYS A 242 -41.66 -14.65 -33.19
C LYS A 242 -40.47 -13.69 -33.32
N PRO A 243 -40.58 -12.44 -32.85
CA PRO A 243 -39.40 -11.60 -32.64
C PRO A 243 -38.44 -12.23 -31.62
N TYR A 244 -37.15 -11.92 -31.73
CA TYR A 244 -36.13 -12.46 -30.84
C TYR A 244 -35.03 -11.45 -30.49
N LEU A 245 -34.51 -11.60 -29.27
CA LEU A 245 -33.23 -11.05 -28.85
C LEU A 245 -32.13 -12.06 -29.18
N LEU A 246 -31.09 -11.65 -29.91
CA LEU A 246 -29.90 -12.47 -30.06
C LEU A 246 -28.97 -12.26 -28.86
N LEU A 247 -28.63 -13.33 -28.16
CA LEU A 247 -27.77 -13.29 -26.98
C LEU A 247 -26.47 -14.04 -27.28
N LEU A 248 -25.35 -13.33 -27.26
CA LEU A 248 -24.03 -13.84 -27.62
C LEU A 248 -23.06 -13.79 -26.42
N SER A 249 -22.26 -14.83 -26.28
CA SER A 249 -21.17 -14.93 -25.30
C SER A 249 -20.04 -15.77 -25.90
N PRO A 250 -18.76 -15.46 -25.63
CA PRO A 250 -17.65 -16.29 -26.12
C PRO A 250 -17.62 -17.66 -25.42
N ASP A 251 -17.10 -18.69 -26.11
CA ASP A 251 -16.89 -20.01 -25.51
C ASP A 251 -15.79 -19.96 -24.43
N ILE A 252 -16.12 -20.44 -23.22
CA ILE A 252 -15.21 -20.48 -22.07
C ILE A 252 -14.76 -21.92 -21.81
N LEU A 253 -13.46 -22.12 -21.63
CA LEU A 253 -12.85 -23.40 -21.27
C LEU A 253 -11.86 -23.19 -20.13
N ASN A 254 -12.09 -23.89 -19.00
CA ASN A 254 -11.28 -23.78 -17.78
C ASN A 254 -11.16 -22.32 -17.26
N ASN A 255 -12.29 -21.61 -17.19
CA ASN A 255 -12.42 -20.20 -16.77
C ASN A 255 -11.48 -19.26 -17.55
N LYS A 256 -11.31 -19.52 -18.85
CA LYS A 256 -10.57 -18.66 -19.79
C LYS A 256 -11.24 -18.65 -21.15
N VAL A 257 -11.27 -17.47 -21.77
CA VAL A 257 -11.59 -17.33 -23.19
C VAL A 257 -10.31 -17.56 -24.01
N SER A 258 -10.33 -18.52 -24.93
CA SER A 258 -9.21 -18.75 -25.85
C SER A 258 -9.25 -17.78 -27.04
N GLU A 259 -8.10 -17.47 -27.66
CA GLU A 259 -8.05 -16.67 -28.90
C GLU A 259 -8.95 -17.22 -30.01
N ARG A 260 -9.12 -18.56 -30.07
CA ARG A 260 -10.04 -19.22 -30.99
C ARG A 260 -11.50 -18.93 -30.67
N ALA A 261 -11.86 -18.90 -29.38
CA ALA A 261 -13.20 -18.52 -28.94
C ALA A 261 -13.49 -17.03 -29.20
N VAL A 262 -12.52 -16.13 -28.97
CA VAL A 262 -12.64 -14.71 -29.37
C VAL A 262 -12.83 -14.57 -30.88
N SER A 263 -12.06 -15.32 -31.67
CA SER A 263 -12.13 -15.30 -33.14
C SER A 263 -13.49 -15.81 -33.65
N ALA A 264 -13.99 -16.92 -33.09
CA ALA A 264 -15.31 -17.46 -33.41
C ALA A 264 -16.43 -16.50 -33.02
N PHE A 265 -16.40 -15.97 -31.79
CA PHE A 265 -17.33 -14.94 -31.33
C PHE A 265 -17.32 -13.70 -32.23
N THR A 266 -16.15 -13.26 -32.71
CA THR A 266 -16.03 -12.10 -33.61
C THR A 266 -16.66 -12.38 -34.97
N ALA A 267 -16.52 -13.60 -35.50
CA ALA A 267 -17.18 -14.02 -36.73
C ALA A 267 -18.71 -14.21 -36.58
N ASP A 268 -19.18 -14.59 -35.39
CA ASP A 268 -20.61 -14.66 -35.08
C ASP A 268 -21.21 -13.26 -34.90
N LEU A 269 -20.55 -12.38 -34.15
CA LEU A 269 -20.97 -10.98 -33.98
C LEU A 269 -20.99 -10.23 -35.32
N ALA A 270 -19.98 -10.43 -36.19
CA ALA A 270 -19.98 -9.81 -37.52
C ALA A 270 -21.21 -10.24 -38.36
N ARG A 271 -21.58 -11.52 -38.34
CA ARG A 271 -22.79 -12.04 -39.01
C ARG A 271 -24.09 -11.60 -38.34
N ALA A 272 -24.05 -11.36 -37.03
CA ALA A 272 -25.20 -10.87 -36.28
C ALA A 272 -25.53 -9.40 -36.59
N VAL A 273 -24.52 -8.55 -36.79
CA VAL A 273 -24.72 -7.10 -37.07
C VAL A 273 -25.45 -6.84 -38.39
N ASP A 274 -25.30 -7.72 -39.39
CA ASP A 274 -26.10 -7.67 -40.63
C ASP A 274 -27.60 -7.94 -40.40
N MET A 275 -27.96 -8.55 -39.26
CA MET A 275 -29.33 -8.84 -38.87
C MET A 275 -29.88 -7.71 -37.98
N ARG A 276 -30.97 -7.06 -38.40
CA ARG A 276 -31.62 -5.96 -37.64
C ARG A 276 -32.31 -6.38 -36.33
N ALA A 277 -31.95 -7.52 -35.74
CA ALA A 277 -32.40 -7.92 -34.42
C ALA A 277 -31.65 -7.09 -33.34
N PRO A 278 -32.22 -6.91 -32.14
CA PRO A 278 -31.44 -6.45 -30.99
C PRO A 278 -30.42 -7.54 -30.60
N ILE A 279 -29.22 -7.12 -30.20
CA ILE A 279 -28.11 -7.99 -29.79
C ILE A 279 -27.68 -7.64 -28.37
N VAL A 280 -27.64 -8.63 -27.48
CA VAL A 280 -26.96 -8.52 -26.19
C VAL A 280 -25.71 -9.38 -26.17
N VAL A 281 -24.60 -8.81 -25.71
CA VAL A 281 -23.32 -9.51 -25.48
C VAL A 281 -23.10 -9.65 -23.99
N LEU A 282 -22.86 -10.87 -23.49
CA LEU A 282 -22.34 -11.09 -22.13
C LEU A 282 -20.83 -11.32 -22.22
N TRP A 283 -20.05 -10.43 -21.60
CA TRP A 283 -18.59 -10.47 -21.68
C TRP A 283 -17.93 -10.83 -20.32
N PRO A 284 -16.99 -11.80 -20.27
CA PRO A 284 -16.39 -12.27 -19.02
C PRO A 284 -15.50 -11.23 -18.31
N ASP A 285 -15.34 -11.33 -16.99
CA ASP A 285 -14.61 -10.34 -16.18
C ASP A 285 -13.08 -10.34 -16.41
N GLU A 286 -12.43 -11.50 -16.49
CA GLU A 286 -10.98 -11.59 -16.73
C GLU A 286 -10.60 -11.50 -18.23
N ALA A 287 -11.56 -11.34 -19.14
CA ALA A 287 -11.33 -11.37 -20.58
C ALA A 287 -11.14 -9.96 -21.18
N THR A 288 -10.02 -9.72 -21.85
CA THR A 288 -9.75 -8.45 -22.56
C THR A 288 -10.76 -8.20 -23.69
N VAL A 289 -11.54 -7.13 -23.59
CA VAL A 289 -12.56 -6.74 -24.58
C VAL A 289 -11.90 -6.41 -25.93
N PRO A 290 -12.22 -7.14 -27.03
CA PRO A 290 -11.69 -6.89 -28.37
C PRO A 290 -11.94 -5.47 -28.86
N ALA A 291 -11.00 -4.89 -29.63
CA ALA A 291 -11.11 -3.52 -30.13
C ALA A 291 -12.40 -3.24 -30.95
N MET A 292 -12.97 -4.25 -31.62
CA MET A 292 -14.25 -4.13 -32.33
C MET A 292 -15.45 -3.88 -31.39
N LEU A 293 -15.39 -4.38 -30.16
CA LEU A 293 -16.41 -4.17 -29.12
C LEU A 293 -16.23 -2.84 -28.34
N GLN A 294 -15.16 -2.10 -28.60
CA GLN A 294 -14.88 -0.81 -27.95
C GLN A 294 -15.50 0.39 -28.69
N GLN A 295 -16.33 0.14 -29.72
CA GLN A 295 -16.96 1.18 -30.53
C GLN A 295 -18.10 1.91 -29.78
N SER A 296 -18.21 3.22 -29.99
CA SER A 296 -19.19 4.09 -29.31
C SER A 296 -20.66 3.85 -29.67
N LEU A 297 -20.94 3.04 -30.70
CA LEU A 297 -22.29 2.61 -31.07
C LEU A 297 -22.81 1.46 -30.20
N ILE A 298 -21.96 0.82 -29.40
CA ILE A 298 -22.31 -0.28 -28.50
C ILE A 298 -22.62 0.28 -27.12
N GLN A 299 -23.82 0.00 -26.61
CA GLN A 299 -24.23 0.41 -25.27
C GLN A 299 -23.54 -0.48 -24.23
N ARG A 300 -22.45 0.02 -23.63
CA ARG A 300 -21.69 -0.71 -22.60
C ARG A 300 -22.35 -0.52 -21.22
N ARG A 301 -22.57 -1.63 -20.52
CA ARG A 301 -23.06 -1.71 -19.13
C ARG A 301 -22.11 -2.62 -18.34
N THR A 302 -21.97 -2.38 -17.04
CA THR A 302 -21.21 -3.26 -16.14
C THR A 302 -22.19 -4.18 -15.42
N TYR A 303 -21.85 -5.47 -15.30
CA TYR A 303 -22.64 -6.39 -14.49
C TYR A 303 -22.60 -5.97 -13.02
N ALA A 304 -23.78 -5.76 -12.43
CA ALA A 304 -23.88 -5.19 -11.09
C ALA A 304 -23.22 -6.10 -10.03
N PRO A 305 -22.44 -5.53 -9.08
CA PRO A 305 -22.03 -6.25 -7.89
C PRO A 305 -23.26 -6.56 -7.01
N LEU A 306 -23.10 -7.43 -6.02
CA LEU A 306 -24.13 -7.64 -5.00
C LEU A 306 -24.15 -6.45 -4.04
N SER A 307 -25.34 -5.87 -3.80
CA SER A 307 -25.57 -4.70 -2.94
C SER A 307 -26.68 -4.95 -1.92
N ILE A 308 -26.78 -4.06 -0.92
CA ILE A 308 -27.83 -4.04 0.10
C ILE A 308 -29.22 -3.92 -0.55
N ASP A 309 -29.37 -3.10 -1.60
CA ASP A 309 -30.64 -2.96 -2.32
C ASP A 309 -31.05 -4.24 -3.06
N ILE A 310 -30.08 -4.94 -3.67
CA ILE A 310 -30.30 -6.25 -4.30
C ILE A 310 -30.68 -7.30 -3.24
N LEU A 311 -30.03 -7.26 -2.08
CA LEU A 311 -30.38 -8.12 -0.94
C LEU A 311 -31.79 -7.83 -0.43
N ILE A 312 -32.17 -6.57 -0.25
CA ILE A 312 -33.52 -6.16 0.17
C ILE A 312 -34.57 -6.61 -0.84
N ALA A 313 -34.31 -6.47 -2.15
CA ALA A 313 -35.19 -7.01 -3.18
C ALA A 313 -35.31 -8.54 -3.13
N ALA A 314 -34.23 -9.26 -2.81
CA ALA A 314 -34.25 -10.71 -2.62
C ALA A 314 -35.03 -11.12 -1.36
N LEU A 315 -34.84 -10.43 -0.24
CA LEU A 315 -35.51 -10.69 1.03
C LEU A 315 -37.02 -10.44 0.94
N ARG A 316 -37.43 -9.30 0.35
CA ARG A 316 -38.85 -9.01 0.02
C ARG A 316 -39.51 -10.13 -0.81
N ALA A 317 -38.75 -10.82 -1.66
CA ALA A 317 -39.25 -11.89 -2.52
C ALA A 317 -39.20 -13.30 -1.87
N THR A 318 -38.67 -13.45 -0.66
CA THR A 318 -38.39 -14.78 -0.07
C THR A 318 -38.70 -14.93 1.42
N HIS A 319 -38.76 -13.85 2.19
CA HIS A 319 -38.92 -13.86 3.65
C HIS A 319 -40.16 -13.09 4.16
N SER A 320 -40.98 -12.56 3.25
CA SER A 320 -42.28 -11.92 3.52
C SER A 320 -43.25 -12.28 2.40
N ALA A 321 -44.51 -12.61 2.74
CA ALA A 321 -45.55 -12.85 1.75
C ALA A 321 -46.26 -11.56 1.27
N THR A 322 -46.26 -10.48 2.07
CA THR A 322 -46.78 -9.16 1.64
C THR A 322 -45.74 -8.31 0.91
N GLY A 323 -44.46 -8.69 0.95
CA GLY A 323 -43.32 -7.87 0.51
C GLY A 323 -42.86 -6.81 1.51
N ARG A 324 -43.44 -6.78 2.72
CA ARG A 324 -43.05 -5.91 3.85
C ARG A 324 -41.94 -6.57 4.66
N ILE A 325 -40.79 -5.89 4.77
CA ILE A 325 -39.69 -6.24 5.66
C ILE A 325 -39.17 -4.97 6.34
N ASP A 326 -38.53 -5.12 7.50
CA ASP A 326 -37.81 -4.03 8.15
C ASP A 326 -36.51 -3.72 7.37
N GLU A 327 -36.62 -2.80 6.39
CA GLU A 327 -35.46 -2.29 5.65
C GLU A 327 -34.47 -1.57 6.56
N THR A 328 -34.94 -0.93 7.64
CA THR A 328 -34.06 -0.18 8.56
C THR A 328 -33.14 -1.13 9.33
N ALA A 329 -33.65 -2.20 9.95
CA ALA A 329 -32.80 -3.20 10.59
C ALA A 329 -31.85 -3.90 9.60
N VAL A 330 -32.29 -4.18 8.37
CA VAL A 330 -31.42 -4.77 7.34
C VAL A 330 -30.27 -3.82 6.96
N ARG A 331 -30.53 -2.51 6.81
CA ARG A 331 -29.51 -1.49 6.52
C ARG A 331 -28.64 -1.17 7.74
N THR A 332 -29.16 -1.23 8.96
CA THR A 332 -28.38 -1.06 10.20
C THR A 332 -27.46 -2.26 10.48
N ALA A 333 -27.86 -3.48 10.14
CA ALA A 333 -27.03 -4.67 10.29
C ALA A 333 -25.89 -4.76 9.26
N LEU A 334 -26.00 -4.08 8.11
CA LEU A 334 -25.10 -4.23 6.97
C LEU A 334 -24.54 -2.87 6.53
N SER A 335 -23.35 -2.55 7.02
CA SER A 335 -22.78 -1.19 6.96
C SER A 335 -22.36 -0.70 5.56
N ASN A 336 -22.10 -1.59 4.60
CA ASN A 336 -21.49 -1.22 3.32
C ASN A 336 -21.72 -2.26 2.21
N ASP A 337 -22.12 -1.82 1.02
CA ASP A 337 -22.21 -2.66 -0.19
C ASP A 337 -20.89 -3.41 -0.51
N ARG A 338 -19.73 -2.79 -0.26
CA ARG A 338 -18.42 -3.40 -0.56
C ARG A 338 -18.22 -4.72 0.18
N GLU A 339 -18.72 -4.84 1.41
CA GLU A 339 -18.57 -6.03 2.24
C GLU A 339 -19.42 -7.20 1.72
N ILE A 340 -20.62 -6.90 1.21
CA ILE A 340 -21.53 -7.89 0.64
C ILE A 340 -21.07 -8.31 -0.77
N SER A 341 -20.48 -7.38 -1.53
CA SER A 341 -20.07 -7.61 -2.92
C SER A 341 -19.04 -8.74 -3.11
N GLY A 342 -18.26 -9.07 -2.07
CA GLY A 342 -17.26 -10.15 -2.06
C GLY A 342 -17.73 -11.47 -1.46
N LEU A 343 -19.03 -11.64 -1.15
CA LEU A 343 -19.57 -12.91 -0.64
C LEU A 343 -19.69 -13.96 -1.74
N ASP A 344 -19.36 -15.21 -1.41
CA ASP A 344 -19.56 -16.35 -2.28
C ASP A 344 -21.02 -16.85 -2.27
N ASP A 345 -21.44 -17.46 -3.38
CA ASP A 345 -22.80 -17.96 -3.60
C ASP A 345 -23.25 -19.01 -2.57
N LEU A 346 -22.32 -19.76 -1.96
CA LEU A 346 -22.64 -20.74 -0.92
C LEU A 346 -22.90 -20.06 0.42
N SER A 347 -22.05 -19.13 0.87
CA SER A 347 -22.26 -18.30 2.05
C SER A 347 -23.58 -17.54 1.97
N LEU A 348 -23.87 -16.93 0.82
CA LEU A 348 -25.13 -16.23 0.55
C LEU A 348 -26.33 -17.18 0.59
N SER A 349 -26.23 -18.36 -0.05
CA SER A 349 -27.28 -19.39 -0.03
C SER A 349 -27.49 -20.03 1.36
N LEU A 350 -26.48 -20.05 2.23
CA LEU A 350 -26.57 -20.51 3.62
C LEU A 350 -27.24 -19.47 4.52
N ALA A 351 -26.91 -18.18 4.36
CA ALA A 351 -27.54 -17.10 5.10
C ALA A 351 -29.04 -17.01 4.81
N MET A 352 -29.44 -17.14 3.54
CA MET A 352 -30.84 -17.23 3.05
C MET A 352 -31.60 -18.51 3.49
N ARG A 353 -31.13 -19.19 4.54
CA ARG A 353 -31.83 -20.25 5.29
C ARG A 353 -32.20 -19.80 6.71
N ALA A 354 -32.15 -18.51 7.01
CA ALA A 354 -32.73 -17.97 8.24
C ALA A 354 -34.26 -17.91 8.14
N PRO A 355 -35.00 -17.81 9.26
CA PRO A 355 -36.46 -17.73 9.21
C PRO A 355 -36.97 -16.33 8.81
N THR A 356 -36.29 -15.26 9.22
CA THR A 356 -36.72 -13.87 9.06
C THR A 356 -35.69 -13.02 8.32
N ALA A 357 -36.11 -11.92 7.69
CA ALA A 357 -35.24 -11.05 6.92
C ALA A 357 -34.11 -10.44 7.78
N LYS A 358 -34.45 -10.04 9.01
CA LYS A 358 -33.51 -9.61 10.06
C LYS A 358 -32.47 -10.69 10.36
N ALA A 359 -32.88 -11.94 10.60
CA ALA A 359 -31.95 -13.04 10.85
C ALA A 359 -31.08 -13.43 9.64
N VAL A 360 -31.49 -13.13 8.40
CA VAL A 360 -30.59 -13.21 7.24
C VAL A 360 -29.56 -12.10 7.29
N ALA A 361 -29.98 -10.85 7.52
CA ALA A 361 -29.09 -9.71 7.59
C ALA A 361 -28.06 -9.83 8.72
N GLU A 362 -28.48 -10.29 9.91
CA GLU A 362 -27.59 -10.62 11.03
C GLU A 362 -26.59 -11.74 10.66
N ARG A 363 -27.03 -12.81 9.98
CA ARG A 363 -26.11 -13.86 9.52
C ARG A 363 -25.12 -13.37 8.48
N LEU A 364 -25.57 -12.58 7.50
CA LEU A 364 -24.69 -11.94 6.53
C LEU A 364 -23.71 -11.00 7.24
N ALA A 365 -24.18 -10.22 8.22
CA ALA A 365 -23.33 -9.39 9.06
C ALA A 365 -22.29 -10.20 9.84
N THR A 366 -22.59 -11.41 10.32
CA THR A 366 -21.56 -12.29 10.93
C THR A 366 -20.62 -12.97 9.92
N LEU A 367 -20.99 -13.02 8.64
CA LEU A 367 -20.15 -13.57 7.57
C LEU A 367 -19.26 -12.50 6.90
N THR A 368 -19.72 -11.24 6.86
CA THR A 368 -18.92 -10.06 6.48
C THR A 368 -18.05 -9.59 7.65
N ASN A 369 -18.62 -9.44 8.85
CA ASN A 369 -17.87 -9.42 10.12
C ASN A 369 -17.38 -10.82 10.52
N LYS A 370 -16.75 -11.53 9.57
CA LYS A 370 -15.55 -12.29 9.92
C LYS A 370 -14.67 -11.32 10.72
N ALA A 371 -14.39 -11.67 11.97
CA ALA A 371 -13.82 -10.77 12.98
C ALA A 371 -12.65 -9.93 12.40
N PRO A 372 -12.51 -8.65 12.81
CA PRO A 372 -11.48 -7.74 12.30
C PRO A 372 -10.14 -8.47 12.26
N ARG A 373 -9.69 -8.74 11.02
CA ARG A 373 -8.78 -9.81 10.58
C ARG A 373 -7.87 -10.27 11.71
N ALA A 374 -8.33 -11.32 12.42
CA ALA A 374 -7.94 -11.71 13.79
C ALA A 374 -6.57 -11.16 14.21
N PRO A 375 -6.53 -10.23 15.19
CA PRO A 375 -5.65 -9.06 15.23
C PRO A 375 -4.25 -9.38 14.72
N ALA A 376 -4.00 -9.02 13.46
CA ALA A 376 -3.06 -9.71 12.58
C ALA A 376 -1.66 -9.82 13.20
N ASP A 377 -1.30 -11.06 13.60
CA ASP A 377 -0.11 -11.47 14.37
C ASP A 377 1.07 -10.49 14.28
N GLY A 378 1.05 -9.51 15.19
CA GLY A 378 1.86 -8.31 15.06
C GLY A 378 1.38 -7.17 15.95
N PRO A 379 2.18 -6.09 16.02
CA PRO A 379 1.93 -4.94 16.89
C PRO A 379 0.90 -3.96 16.33
N TRP A 380 0.48 -3.02 17.15
CA TRP A 380 -0.13 -1.75 16.73
C TRP A 380 0.91 -0.63 16.85
N LEU A 381 0.83 0.39 16.00
CA LEU A 381 1.72 1.55 16.05
C LEU A 381 1.51 2.40 17.32
N GLU A 382 0.33 2.29 17.93
CA GLU A 382 0.01 2.82 19.25
C GLU A 382 0.72 2.07 20.40
N ASP A 383 1.09 0.79 20.23
CA ASP A 383 1.88 0.02 21.21
C ASP A 383 3.36 0.42 21.21
N ILE A 384 3.83 1.09 20.15
CA ILE A 384 5.23 1.49 20.00
C ILE A 384 5.44 2.88 20.58
N HIS A 385 5.92 2.93 21.82
CA HIS A 385 6.32 4.15 22.51
C HIS A 385 7.65 4.74 21.98
N GLY A 386 7.94 5.99 22.35
CA GLY A 386 9.05 6.78 21.81
C GLY A 386 8.67 7.60 20.57
N ASP A 387 9.42 8.65 20.30
CA ASP A 387 9.12 9.66 19.25
C ASP A 387 10.27 9.76 18.22
N THR A 388 10.85 8.62 17.86
CA THR A 388 11.87 8.57 16.81
C THR A 388 11.31 9.08 15.47
N PRO A 389 12.12 9.67 14.57
CA PRO A 389 11.66 10.15 13.27
C PRO A 389 10.91 9.09 12.45
N ALA A 390 11.28 7.81 12.61
CA ALA A 390 10.61 6.68 11.98
C ALA A 390 9.19 6.47 12.49
N LEU A 391 8.98 6.56 13.81
CA LEU A 391 7.64 6.45 14.42
C LEU A 391 6.79 7.69 14.13
N LEU A 392 7.38 8.89 14.12
CA LEU A 392 6.67 10.11 13.73
C LEU A 392 6.21 10.05 12.27
N GLY A 393 7.08 9.64 11.34
CA GLY A 393 6.72 9.44 9.94
C GLY A 393 5.66 8.36 9.72
N ALA A 394 5.81 7.21 10.40
CA ALA A 394 4.82 6.13 10.37
C ALA A 394 3.45 6.58 10.91
N ARG A 395 3.41 7.29 12.04
CA ARG A 395 2.17 7.79 12.66
C ARG A 395 1.51 8.87 11.80
N GLN A 396 2.30 9.71 11.13
CA GLN A 396 1.80 10.70 10.19
C GLN A 396 1.14 10.02 8.97
N ILE A 397 1.82 9.07 8.31
CA ILE A 397 1.23 8.31 7.19
C ILE A 397 -0.05 7.57 7.64
N VAL A 398 -0.07 6.94 8.82
CA VAL A 398 -1.30 6.28 9.33
C VAL A 398 -2.43 7.27 9.60
N ARG A 399 -2.14 8.49 10.10
CA ARG A 399 -3.14 9.57 10.24
C ARG A 399 -3.68 9.99 8.87
N ASP A 400 -2.80 10.22 7.91
CA ASP A 400 -3.17 10.70 6.58
C ASP A 400 -3.98 9.66 5.79
N LEU A 401 -3.68 8.37 5.97
CA LEU A 401 -4.50 7.27 5.44
C LEU A 401 -5.88 7.16 6.12
N ARG A 402 -5.98 7.45 7.42
CA ARG A 402 -7.27 7.54 8.13
C ARG A 402 -8.09 8.75 7.63
N ALA A 403 -7.46 9.90 7.41
CA ALA A 403 -8.10 11.12 6.88
C ALA A 403 -8.52 11.00 5.40
N TRP A 404 -7.75 10.28 4.58
CA TRP A 404 -8.17 9.92 3.22
C TRP A 404 -9.39 8.97 3.24
N LYS A 405 -9.43 8.02 4.18
CA LYS A 405 -10.57 7.09 4.34
C LYS A 405 -11.88 7.81 4.71
N THR A 406 -11.81 8.95 5.41
CA THR A 406 -12.97 9.81 5.72
C THR A 406 -13.24 10.87 4.64
N GLY A 407 -12.38 11.02 3.64
CA GLY A 407 -12.52 11.98 2.54
C GLY A 407 -12.05 13.40 2.88
N GLU A 408 -11.29 13.58 3.96
CA GLU A 408 -10.75 14.88 4.40
C GLU A 408 -9.54 15.33 3.57
N VAL A 409 -8.79 14.38 2.99
CA VAL A 409 -7.57 14.62 2.20
C VAL A 409 -7.62 13.79 0.91
N ALA A 410 -7.22 14.36 -0.23
CA ALA A 410 -7.19 13.64 -1.49
C ALA A 410 -5.96 12.71 -1.59
N TRP A 411 -6.10 11.57 -2.28
CA TRP A 411 -5.01 10.59 -2.49
C TRP A 411 -3.76 11.20 -3.12
N GLN A 412 -3.94 12.30 -3.88
CA GLN A 412 -2.89 13.01 -4.57
C GLN A 412 -1.89 13.66 -3.59
N ASP A 413 -2.38 14.17 -2.45
CA ASP A 413 -1.61 14.97 -1.49
C ASP A 413 -0.89 14.12 -0.41
N LEU A 414 -1.13 12.80 -0.39
CA LEU A 414 -0.56 11.89 0.61
C LEU A 414 0.87 11.45 0.28
N THR A 415 1.69 11.23 1.31
CA THR A 415 2.94 10.46 1.19
C THR A 415 2.61 8.97 1.04
N ARG A 416 2.72 8.44 -0.20
CA ARG A 416 2.32 7.06 -0.52
C ARG A 416 3.42 6.02 -0.33
N THR A 417 4.67 6.44 -0.11
CA THR A 417 5.83 5.53 -0.08
C THR A 417 6.81 5.91 1.02
N LEU A 418 7.32 4.89 1.73
CA LEU A 418 8.23 5.03 2.87
C LEU A 418 9.35 3.99 2.78
N LEU A 419 10.61 4.39 2.92
CA LEU A 419 11.74 3.50 3.11
C LEU A 419 12.27 3.61 4.56
N LEU A 420 12.15 2.53 5.33
CA LEU A 420 12.78 2.39 6.64
C LEU A 420 14.15 1.73 6.47
N TYR A 421 15.23 2.41 6.81
CA TYR A 421 16.60 1.88 6.73
C TYR A 421 17.33 2.00 8.06
N GLY A 422 18.46 1.31 8.25
CA GLY A 422 19.25 1.35 9.50
C GLY A 422 19.70 -0.04 9.94
N PRO A 423 20.35 -0.20 11.11
CA PRO A 423 20.92 -1.47 11.57
C PRO A 423 19.91 -2.64 11.63
N PRO A 424 20.38 -3.91 11.52
CA PRO A 424 19.52 -5.07 11.76
C PRO A 424 18.95 -5.07 13.18
N GLY A 425 17.81 -5.75 13.38
CA GLY A 425 17.19 -5.89 14.70
C GLY A 425 16.49 -4.65 15.28
N THR A 426 16.55 -3.47 14.63
CA THR A 426 15.92 -2.21 15.12
C THR A 426 14.40 -2.13 14.93
N GLY A 427 13.75 -3.20 14.44
CA GLY A 427 12.29 -3.27 14.35
C GLY A 427 11.66 -2.68 13.08
N LYS A 428 12.43 -2.34 12.04
CA LYS A 428 11.93 -1.80 10.75
C LYS A 428 10.69 -2.55 10.22
N SER A 429 10.80 -3.86 10.07
CA SER A 429 9.73 -4.77 9.59
C SER A 429 8.54 -4.88 10.54
N TRP A 430 8.76 -4.61 11.83
CA TRP A 430 7.75 -4.61 12.89
C TRP A 430 6.92 -3.31 12.83
N ILE A 431 7.58 -2.16 12.68
CA ILE A 431 6.95 -0.85 12.41
C ILE A 431 6.13 -0.90 11.10
N ALA A 432 6.69 -1.48 10.04
CA ALA A 432 5.99 -1.59 8.76
C ALA A 432 4.67 -2.39 8.85
N ARG A 433 4.62 -3.44 9.69
CA ARG A 433 3.39 -4.20 9.99
C ARG A 433 2.45 -3.40 10.90
N ALA A 434 2.99 -2.73 11.92
CA ALA A 434 2.26 -1.86 12.83
C ALA A 434 1.44 -0.80 12.09
N MET A 435 2.01 -0.18 11.05
CA MET A 435 1.33 0.82 10.22
C MET A 435 0.04 0.27 9.58
N GLY A 436 0.08 -0.94 9.01
CA GLY A 436 -1.10 -1.55 8.38
C GLY A 436 -2.19 -1.92 9.40
N ASN A 437 -1.78 -2.48 10.53
CA ASN A 437 -2.68 -2.81 11.64
C ASN A 437 -3.39 -1.55 12.16
N SER A 438 -2.65 -0.48 12.47
CA SER A 438 -3.22 0.78 12.96
C SER A 438 -4.05 1.53 11.91
N ALA A 439 -3.70 1.47 10.62
CA ALA A 439 -4.57 2.00 9.56
C ALA A 439 -5.90 1.22 9.45
N GLY A 440 -5.98 0.01 10.00
CA GLY A 440 -7.10 -0.92 9.80
C GLY A 440 -7.17 -1.39 8.35
N PHE A 441 -6.01 -1.51 7.69
CA PHE A 441 -5.85 -1.84 6.27
C PHE A 441 -5.36 -3.28 6.10
N SER A 442 -5.51 -3.83 4.90
CA SER A 442 -4.88 -5.12 4.61
C SER A 442 -3.36 -4.99 4.56
N VAL A 443 -2.64 -5.95 5.13
CA VAL A 443 -1.19 -6.09 4.93
C VAL A 443 -0.92 -7.19 3.90
N VAL A 444 0.02 -6.89 3.00
CA VAL A 444 0.67 -7.82 2.06
C VAL A 444 2.18 -7.62 2.19
N THR A 445 2.95 -8.70 2.25
CA THR A 445 4.42 -8.64 2.35
C THR A 445 5.07 -9.43 1.22
N GLY A 446 6.11 -8.87 0.61
CA GLY A 446 7.01 -9.56 -0.31
C GLY A 446 8.47 -9.31 0.06
N THR A 447 9.35 -10.24 -0.30
CA THR A 447 10.81 -10.09 -0.19
C THR A 447 11.46 -10.67 -1.44
N PHE A 448 12.63 -10.16 -1.83
CA PHE A 448 13.34 -10.70 -2.99
C PHE A 448 13.75 -12.16 -2.80
N GLY A 449 14.11 -12.57 -1.58
CA GLY A 449 14.39 -13.97 -1.24
C GLY A 449 13.17 -14.88 -1.39
N ALA A 450 11.98 -14.45 -0.96
CA ALA A 450 10.74 -15.22 -1.13
C ALA A 450 10.34 -15.36 -2.60
N TRP A 451 10.50 -14.32 -3.41
CA TRP A 451 10.28 -14.41 -4.86
C TRP A 451 11.32 -15.31 -5.54
N GLN A 452 12.60 -15.22 -5.15
CA GLN A 452 13.66 -16.05 -5.73
C GLN A 452 13.48 -17.54 -5.39
N ALA A 453 12.98 -17.86 -4.19
CA ALA A 453 12.66 -19.22 -3.78
C ALA A 453 11.55 -19.89 -4.63
N ALA A 454 10.79 -19.14 -5.42
CA ALA A 454 9.74 -19.68 -6.29
C ALA A 454 10.25 -20.43 -7.54
N GLY A 455 11.53 -20.26 -7.93
CA GLY A 455 12.10 -20.96 -9.08
C GLY A 455 13.16 -20.16 -9.84
N HIS A 456 13.08 -20.19 -11.17
CA HIS A 456 14.01 -19.44 -12.02
C HIS A 456 13.52 -17.99 -12.24
N LEU A 457 14.28 -17.18 -12.98
CA LEU A 457 13.98 -15.75 -13.20
C LEU A 457 12.51 -15.50 -13.62
N GLY A 458 11.98 -16.32 -14.54
CA GLY A 458 10.59 -16.18 -15.01
C GLY A 458 9.52 -16.55 -13.97
N ASP A 459 9.87 -17.25 -12.91
CA ASP A 459 8.99 -17.63 -11.79
C ASP A 459 9.07 -16.59 -10.68
N MET A 460 10.29 -16.15 -10.34
CA MET A 460 10.54 -15.02 -9.44
C MET A 460 9.79 -13.76 -9.89
N LEU A 461 9.91 -13.39 -11.16
CA LEU A 461 9.19 -12.24 -11.72
C LEU A 461 7.67 -12.40 -11.64
N ARG A 462 7.15 -13.64 -11.79
CA ARG A 462 5.72 -13.94 -11.76
C ARG A 462 5.15 -13.86 -10.35
N GLU A 463 5.87 -14.34 -9.34
CA GLU A 463 5.47 -14.22 -7.93
C GLU A 463 5.62 -12.77 -7.43
N MET A 464 6.63 -12.02 -7.86
CA MET A 464 6.69 -10.57 -7.61
C MET A 464 5.47 -9.84 -8.19
N GLN A 465 5.17 -10.05 -9.48
CA GLN A 465 3.95 -9.52 -10.13
C GLN A 465 2.66 -10.01 -9.48
N ARG A 466 2.66 -11.18 -8.82
CA ARG A 466 1.52 -11.69 -8.03
C ARG A 466 1.39 -10.90 -6.72
N THR A 467 2.47 -10.69 -5.96
CA THR A 467 2.44 -9.90 -4.73
C THR A 467 1.92 -8.47 -4.98
N PHE A 468 2.39 -7.80 -6.03
CA PHE A 468 1.92 -6.45 -6.38
C PHE A 468 0.46 -6.43 -6.88
N ARG A 469 -0.02 -7.48 -7.56
CA ARG A 469 -1.46 -7.60 -7.90
C ARG A 469 -2.33 -7.93 -6.68
N GLU A 470 -1.83 -8.73 -5.75
CA GLU A 470 -2.51 -9.07 -4.50
C GLU A 470 -2.64 -7.87 -3.56
N ALA A 471 -1.65 -6.97 -3.54
CA ALA A 471 -1.75 -5.71 -2.83
C ALA A 471 -2.84 -4.79 -3.43
N ARG A 472 -2.89 -4.71 -4.77
CA ARG A 472 -3.90 -3.92 -5.50
C ARG A 472 -5.32 -4.45 -5.30
N SER A 473 -5.53 -5.78 -5.38
CA SER A 473 -6.86 -6.38 -5.19
C SER A 473 -7.39 -6.31 -3.76
N LYS A 474 -6.53 -5.96 -2.78
CA LYS A 474 -6.89 -5.78 -1.36
C LYS A 474 -6.95 -4.31 -0.92
N ALA A 475 -6.94 -3.34 -1.84
CA ALA A 475 -7.01 -1.93 -1.49
C ALA A 475 -8.26 -1.62 -0.62
N PRO A 476 -8.12 -0.92 0.53
CA PRO A 476 -6.91 -0.26 1.02
C PRO A 476 -5.89 -1.21 1.68
N THR A 477 -4.62 -1.09 1.29
CA THR A 477 -3.53 -2.01 1.67
C THR A 477 -2.21 -1.30 1.92
N VAL A 478 -1.44 -1.82 2.89
CA VAL A 478 0.00 -1.56 3.03
C VAL A 478 0.78 -2.73 2.41
N LEU A 479 1.54 -2.45 1.36
CA LEU A 479 2.48 -3.37 0.72
C LEU A 479 3.86 -3.20 1.36
N ILE A 480 4.32 -4.21 2.09
CA ILE A 480 5.64 -4.24 2.71
C ILE A 480 6.62 -4.95 1.77
N ILE A 481 7.70 -4.28 1.40
CA ILE A 481 8.84 -4.87 0.70
C ILE A 481 9.98 -5.02 1.72
N ASP A 482 10.05 -6.18 2.36
CA ASP A 482 11.09 -6.48 3.36
C ASP A 482 12.41 -6.81 2.65
N GLU A 483 13.54 -6.34 3.19
CA GLU A 483 14.91 -6.59 2.69
C GLU A 483 15.09 -6.19 1.21
N ILE A 484 14.73 -4.95 0.88
CA ILE A 484 14.82 -4.41 -0.49
C ILE A 484 16.26 -4.34 -1.03
N ASP A 485 17.23 -4.29 -0.13
CA ASP A 485 18.68 -4.35 -0.37
C ASP A 485 19.15 -5.71 -0.92
N ALA A 486 18.38 -6.79 -0.73
CA ALA A 486 18.75 -8.14 -1.18
C ALA A 486 18.83 -8.29 -2.71
N VAL A 487 18.28 -7.35 -3.50
CA VAL A 487 18.46 -7.33 -4.98
C VAL A 487 19.79 -6.67 -5.39
N GLY A 488 20.30 -5.76 -4.56
CA GLY A 488 21.44 -4.90 -4.82
C GLY A 488 21.24 -3.86 -5.94
N SER A 489 22.34 -3.41 -6.54
CA SER A 489 22.36 -2.35 -7.55
C SER A 489 22.76 -2.86 -8.94
N ARG A 490 22.29 -2.21 -10.02
CA ARG A 490 22.80 -2.44 -11.39
C ARG A 490 24.24 -1.95 -11.60
N GLU A 491 24.74 -1.13 -10.68
CA GLU A 491 26.05 -0.47 -10.73
C GLU A 491 27.16 -1.29 -10.06
N ASP A 492 26.77 -2.35 -9.33
CA ASP A 492 27.64 -3.35 -8.72
C ASP A 492 28.61 -3.96 -9.76
N PRO A 493 29.94 -3.94 -9.54
CA PRO A 493 30.94 -4.34 -10.54
C PRO A 493 31.00 -5.85 -10.83
N GLU A 494 30.33 -6.70 -10.05
CA GLU A 494 30.26 -8.14 -10.32
C GLU A 494 29.59 -8.43 -11.68
N GLN A 495 30.39 -8.89 -12.65
CA GLN A 495 29.90 -9.17 -14.00
C GLN A 495 29.00 -10.41 -14.07
N HIS A 496 29.16 -11.35 -13.15
CA HIS A 496 28.29 -12.52 -13.04
C HIS A 496 26.90 -12.10 -12.53
N ASN A 497 25.85 -12.52 -13.24
CA ASN A 497 24.44 -12.18 -12.95
C ASN A 497 24.02 -10.71 -13.15
N ARG A 498 24.86 -9.81 -13.67
CA ARG A 498 24.48 -8.39 -13.88
C ARG A 498 23.23 -8.21 -14.77
N SER A 499 23.08 -9.04 -15.81
CA SER A 499 21.88 -9.05 -16.68
C SER A 499 20.61 -9.53 -15.94
N TYR A 500 20.73 -10.56 -15.09
CA TYR A 500 19.67 -11.08 -14.23
C TYR A 500 19.20 -9.99 -13.25
N ARG A 501 20.13 -9.38 -12.48
CA ARG A 501 19.82 -8.30 -11.53
C ARG A 501 19.16 -7.12 -12.24
N THR A 502 19.68 -6.71 -13.39
CA THR A 502 19.08 -5.63 -14.22
C THR A 502 17.64 -5.95 -14.63
N GLN A 503 17.33 -7.19 -15.01
CA GLN A 503 15.97 -7.59 -15.39
C GLN A 503 15.01 -7.64 -14.18
N VAL A 504 15.46 -8.14 -13.03
CA VAL A 504 14.68 -8.12 -11.77
C VAL A 504 14.38 -6.69 -11.35
N ILE A 505 15.40 -5.84 -11.27
CA ILE A 505 15.28 -4.42 -10.88
C ILE A 505 14.33 -3.70 -11.85
N ASN A 506 14.51 -3.81 -13.16
CA ASN A 506 13.64 -3.12 -14.12
C ASN A 506 12.17 -3.59 -14.02
N SER A 507 11.90 -4.86 -13.71
CA SER A 507 10.53 -5.33 -13.50
C SER A 507 9.94 -4.90 -12.14
N PHE A 508 10.76 -4.79 -11.09
CA PHE A 508 10.34 -4.25 -9.79
C PHE A 508 9.97 -2.76 -9.94
N LEU A 509 10.80 -1.99 -10.64
CA LEU A 509 10.52 -0.59 -10.96
C LEU A 509 9.24 -0.44 -11.80
N SER A 510 8.96 -1.37 -12.73
CA SER A 510 7.72 -1.35 -13.51
C SER A 510 6.46 -1.61 -12.66
N GLU A 511 6.54 -2.43 -11.61
CA GLU A 511 5.41 -2.64 -10.69
C GLU A 511 5.27 -1.48 -9.70
N MET A 512 6.37 -0.85 -9.26
CA MET A 512 6.35 0.40 -8.48
C MET A 512 5.69 1.55 -9.27
N ASP A 513 6.11 1.77 -10.52
CA ASP A 513 5.56 2.82 -11.41
C ASP A 513 4.09 2.58 -11.81
N ALA A 514 3.60 1.33 -11.65
CA ALA A 514 2.21 0.98 -11.81
C ALA A 514 1.41 1.21 -10.51
N ILE A 515 1.88 0.69 -9.37
CA ILE A 515 1.14 0.74 -8.11
C ILE A 515 1.04 2.16 -7.53
N ALA A 516 2.00 3.05 -7.83
CA ALA A 516 1.95 4.47 -7.45
C ALA A 516 0.78 5.26 -8.08
N ARG A 517 0.09 4.67 -9.07
CA ARG A 517 -1.09 5.24 -9.76
C ARG A 517 -2.41 4.72 -9.19
N GLU A 518 -2.39 3.67 -8.40
CA GLU A 518 -3.57 3.05 -7.80
C GLU A 518 -3.93 3.80 -6.51
N GLU A 519 -5.22 3.96 -6.22
CA GLU A 519 -5.67 4.58 -4.98
C GLU A 519 -5.76 3.57 -3.84
N GLY A 520 -5.35 3.97 -2.63
CA GLY A 520 -5.44 3.15 -1.43
C GLY A 520 -4.33 2.13 -1.21
N VAL A 521 -3.24 2.14 -1.99
CA VAL A 521 -2.05 1.30 -1.73
C VAL A 521 -0.84 2.14 -1.31
N VAL A 522 -0.31 1.87 -0.11
CA VAL A 522 0.94 2.48 0.39
C VAL A 522 2.06 1.44 0.37
N VAL A 523 3.26 1.83 -0.07
CA VAL A 523 4.43 0.94 -0.15
C VAL A 523 5.44 1.28 0.94
N VAL A 524 5.75 0.31 1.80
CA VAL A 524 6.77 0.43 2.86
C VAL A 524 7.93 -0.52 2.57
N GLY A 525 9.08 0.03 2.17
CA GLY A 525 10.32 -0.73 2.03
C GLY A 525 11.08 -0.82 3.35
N THR A 526 11.77 -1.93 3.60
CA THR A 526 12.79 -2.04 4.66
C THR A 526 14.16 -2.34 4.07
N SER A 527 15.22 -1.85 4.71
CA SER A 527 16.61 -2.10 4.31
C SER A 527 17.54 -2.13 5.52
N ASN A 528 18.57 -2.98 5.47
CA ASN A 528 19.73 -2.86 6.36
C ASN A 528 20.81 -1.96 5.74
N HIS A 529 21.04 -2.13 4.44
CA HIS A 529 22.08 -1.51 3.63
C HIS A 529 21.50 -0.58 2.56
N PRO A 530 21.12 0.68 2.90
CA PRO A 530 20.56 1.64 1.94
C PRO A 530 21.52 1.96 0.78
N GLU A 531 22.82 1.83 0.99
CA GLU A 531 23.90 1.99 0.00
C GLU A 531 23.92 0.89 -1.07
N MET A 532 23.38 -0.30 -0.77
CA MET A 532 23.29 -1.42 -1.72
C MET A 532 22.08 -1.31 -2.66
N ILE A 533 21.10 -0.46 -2.34
CA ILE A 533 19.88 -0.29 -3.13
C ILE A 533 20.20 0.41 -4.47
N ASP A 534 19.70 -0.15 -5.58
CA ASP A 534 19.79 0.48 -6.90
C ASP A 534 19.33 1.96 -6.90
N PRO A 535 20.16 2.92 -7.33
CA PRO A 535 19.82 4.35 -7.28
C PRO A 535 18.58 4.76 -8.07
N ALA A 536 18.01 3.92 -8.95
CA ALA A 536 16.74 4.19 -9.60
C ALA A 536 15.52 3.80 -8.75
N VAL A 537 15.64 2.88 -7.78
CA VAL A 537 14.60 2.57 -6.79
C VAL A 537 14.38 3.78 -5.87
N LEU A 538 15.46 4.48 -5.53
CA LEU A 538 15.45 5.64 -4.63
C LEU A 538 14.99 6.96 -5.28
N ARG A 539 14.62 6.98 -6.56
CA ARG A 539 14.21 8.22 -7.26
C ARG A 539 12.85 8.72 -6.78
N ALA A 540 12.61 10.02 -6.97
CA ALA A 540 11.32 10.64 -6.69
C ALA A 540 10.18 9.97 -7.47
N GLY A 541 9.02 9.83 -6.84
CA GLY A 541 7.87 9.04 -7.30
C GLY A 541 7.96 7.55 -6.98
N ARG A 542 8.94 7.09 -6.17
CA ARG A 542 9.12 5.67 -5.80
C ARG A 542 9.35 5.45 -4.31
N PHE A 543 10.38 6.04 -3.73
CA PHE A 543 10.60 6.08 -2.28
C PHE A 543 10.94 7.50 -1.85
N ASP A 544 9.87 8.29 -1.75
CA ASP A 544 9.92 9.74 -1.53
C ASP A 544 10.26 10.07 -0.08
N MET A 545 9.62 9.40 0.88
CA MET A 545 10.01 9.47 2.29
C MET A 545 11.01 8.36 2.61
N ARG A 546 12.17 8.72 3.18
CA ARG A 546 13.17 7.76 3.66
C ARG A 546 13.59 8.15 5.07
N VAL A 547 13.58 7.19 6.00
CA VAL A 547 13.81 7.47 7.41
C VAL A 547 14.73 6.41 8.03
N ASN A 548 15.74 6.89 8.76
CA ASN A 548 16.65 6.04 9.53
C ASN A 548 15.94 5.53 10.81
N VAL A 549 16.11 4.24 11.09
CA VAL A 549 15.67 3.53 12.29
C VAL A 549 16.95 3.11 13.04
N PRO A 550 17.54 4.01 13.86
CA PRO A 550 18.77 3.73 14.59
C PRO A 550 18.56 2.66 15.67
N LEU A 551 19.65 2.26 16.34
CA LEU A 551 19.56 1.50 17.59
C LEU A 551 18.72 2.29 18.62
N PRO A 552 17.85 1.61 19.41
CA PRO A 552 17.03 2.28 20.41
C PRO A 552 17.90 2.97 21.47
N ASP A 553 17.36 4.06 22.02
CA ASP A 553 17.83 4.73 23.24
C ASP A 553 17.31 4.01 24.49
N VAL A 554 17.63 4.53 25.68
CA VAL A 554 17.19 3.92 26.95
C VAL A 554 15.66 3.92 27.09
N GLU A 555 14.94 4.93 26.59
CA GLU A 555 13.47 4.92 26.60
C GLU A 555 12.88 3.92 25.59
N GLY A 556 13.47 3.78 24.40
CA GLY A 556 13.11 2.78 23.42
C GLY A 556 13.37 1.35 23.91
N LEU A 557 14.50 1.12 24.59
CA LEU A 557 14.82 -0.14 25.25
C LEU A 557 13.84 -0.43 26.39
N TYR A 558 13.54 0.56 27.24
CA TYR A 558 12.50 0.46 28.27
C TYR A 558 11.15 0.09 27.67
N SER A 559 10.80 0.67 26.52
CA SER A 559 9.55 0.38 25.79
C SER A 559 9.49 -1.06 25.27
N VAL A 560 10.59 -1.58 24.72
CA VAL A 560 10.71 -3.00 24.33
C VAL A 560 10.58 -3.92 25.55
N PHE A 561 11.29 -3.60 26.64
CA PHE A 561 11.17 -4.34 27.91
C PHE A 561 9.73 -4.31 28.46
N ARG A 562 9.06 -3.16 28.42
CA ARG A 562 7.68 -2.97 28.89
C ARG A 562 6.68 -3.79 28.10
N ALA A 563 6.82 -3.84 26.77
CA ALA A 563 6.00 -4.69 25.90
C ALA A 563 6.27 -6.20 26.13
N CYS A 564 7.53 -6.59 26.37
CA CYS A 564 7.90 -7.98 26.63
C CYS A 564 7.57 -8.47 28.06
N LEU A 565 7.46 -7.57 29.04
CA LEU A 565 7.36 -7.84 30.49
C LEU A 565 6.35 -6.87 31.18
N PRO A 566 5.06 -6.88 30.79
CA PRO A 566 4.08 -5.90 31.26
C PRO A 566 3.81 -5.95 32.78
N ASP A 567 4.01 -7.11 33.42
CA ASP A 567 3.77 -7.32 34.86
C ASP A 567 4.92 -6.80 35.75
N TRP A 568 6.04 -6.37 35.17
CA TRP A 568 7.24 -5.95 35.89
C TRP A 568 7.20 -4.44 36.19
N ARG A 569 7.87 -4.01 37.26
CA ARG A 569 7.86 -2.61 37.70
C ARG A 569 8.67 -1.74 36.77
N GLU A 570 8.22 -0.51 36.55
CA GLU A 570 8.92 0.48 35.72
C GLU A 570 10.39 0.69 36.14
N ALA A 571 10.68 0.83 37.43
CA ALA A 571 12.06 0.98 37.92
C ALA A 571 12.96 -0.23 37.58
N ASP A 572 12.42 -1.44 37.68
CA ASP A 572 13.15 -2.68 37.36
C ASP A 572 13.41 -2.79 35.84
N LEU A 573 12.45 -2.34 35.01
CA LEU A 573 12.57 -2.30 33.55
C LEU A 573 13.50 -1.19 33.05
N ARG A 574 13.57 -0.04 33.76
CA ARG A 574 14.51 1.05 33.46
C ARG A 574 15.95 0.67 33.78
N ASP A 575 16.21 -0.02 34.90
CA ASP A 575 17.52 -0.61 35.21
C ASP A 575 17.98 -1.59 34.11
N LEU A 576 17.08 -2.44 33.62
CA LEU A 576 17.37 -3.33 32.49
C LEU A 576 17.63 -2.57 31.18
N ALA A 577 16.91 -1.48 30.92
CA ALA A 577 17.10 -0.64 29.73
C ALA A 577 18.50 0.02 29.71
N THR A 578 18.94 0.63 30.81
CA THR A 578 20.28 1.21 30.93
C THR A 578 21.38 0.14 30.78
N ARG A 579 21.16 -1.07 31.32
CA ARG A 579 22.08 -2.21 31.13
C ARG A 579 22.12 -2.75 29.70
N ALA A 580 21.06 -2.54 28.92
CA ALA A 580 20.94 -2.95 27.53
C ALA A 580 21.36 -1.86 26.53
N ALA A 581 21.96 -0.76 26.97
CA ALA A 581 22.40 0.34 26.10
C ALA A 581 23.24 -0.18 24.90
N GLY A 582 22.87 0.29 23.70
CA GLY A 582 23.46 -0.14 22.42
C GLY A 582 23.00 -1.51 21.89
N CYS A 583 22.13 -2.26 22.58
CA CYS A 583 21.49 -3.46 22.01
C CYS A 583 20.39 -3.07 21.01
N SER A 584 20.11 -3.92 20.02
CA SER A 584 18.88 -3.79 19.21
C SER A 584 17.66 -4.36 19.94
N ALA A 585 16.45 -4.04 19.46
CA ALA A 585 15.21 -4.61 20.00
C ALA A 585 15.17 -6.14 19.85
N ALA A 586 15.74 -6.67 18.77
CA ALA A 586 15.86 -8.11 18.54
C ALA A 586 16.82 -8.80 19.54
N ASP A 587 17.90 -8.13 19.95
CA ASP A 587 18.85 -8.69 20.94
C ASP A 587 18.20 -8.76 22.33
N VAL A 588 17.41 -7.76 22.70
CA VAL A 588 16.64 -7.75 23.95
C VAL A 588 15.60 -8.87 23.97
N ASP A 589 14.84 -9.03 22.90
CA ASP A 589 13.86 -10.12 22.75
C ASP A 589 14.54 -11.50 22.74
N ALA A 590 15.67 -11.66 22.04
CA ALA A 590 16.47 -12.88 22.06
C ALA A 590 16.97 -13.23 23.47
N ALA A 591 17.52 -12.25 24.21
CA ALA A 591 17.96 -12.41 25.59
C ALA A 591 16.80 -12.80 26.53
N ILE A 592 15.63 -12.16 26.40
CA ILE A 592 14.43 -12.51 27.17
C ILE A 592 13.95 -13.93 26.82
N ARG A 593 13.93 -14.32 25.54
CA ARG A 593 13.57 -15.69 25.11
C ARG A 593 14.52 -16.75 25.65
N GLN A 594 15.83 -16.50 25.60
CA GLN A 594 16.87 -17.38 26.14
C GLN A 594 16.72 -17.53 27.66
N THR A 595 16.54 -16.42 28.36
CA THR A 595 16.39 -16.41 29.84
C THR A 595 15.12 -17.12 30.27
N ARG A 596 13.99 -16.90 29.57
CA ARG A 596 12.75 -17.68 29.74
C ARG A 596 12.96 -19.17 29.49
N ALA A 597 13.77 -19.56 28.50
CA ALA A 597 14.09 -20.96 28.23
C ALA A 597 14.94 -21.60 29.34
N MET A 598 15.93 -20.88 29.87
CA MET A 598 16.76 -21.33 31.01
C MET A 598 15.91 -21.50 32.29
N ALA A 599 15.04 -20.54 32.61
CA ALA A 599 14.14 -20.62 33.76
C ALA A 599 13.18 -21.84 33.66
N ARG A 600 12.55 -22.05 32.49
CA ARG A 600 11.74 -23.26 32.22
C ARG A 600 12.54 -24.55 32.39
N GLY A 601 13.78 -24.59 31.91
CA GLY A 601 14.68 -25.75 32.11
C GLY A 601 14.97 -26.03 33.59
N ALA A 602 15.11 -24.98 34.40
CA ALA A 602 15.25 -25.04 35.85
C ALA A 602 13.91 -25.25 36.61
N LYS A 603 12.78 -25.42 35.89
CA LYS A 603 11.42 -25.60 36.44
C LYS A 603 10.98 -24.49 37.40
N ARG A 604 11.34 -23.24 37.09
CA ARG A 604 10.93 -22.05 37.84
C ARG A 604 10.59 -20.90 36.89
N ASP A 605 9.96 -19.87 37.43
CA ASP A 605 9.77 -18.62 36.71
C ASP A 605 11.07 -17.83 36.53
N MET A 606 11.06 -16.92 35.55
CA MET A 606 12.14 -15.99 35.29
C MET A 606 12.08 -14.81 36.27
N THR A 607 13.22 -14.45 36.84
CA THR A 607 13.37 -13.39 37.84
C THR A 607 14.17 -12.21 37.29
N LEU A 608 14.07 -11.04 37.92
CA LEU A 608 14.87 -9.86 37.59
C LEU A 608 16.37 -10.16 37.61
N SER A 609 16.83 -10.95 38.59
CA SER A 609 18.25 -11.34 38.71
C SER A 609 18.75 -12.16 37.51
N ASP A 610 17.88 -12.87 36.79
CA ASP A 610 18.28 -13.63 35.61
C ASP A 610 18.59 -12.69 34.44
N LEU A 611 17.71 -11.71 34.18
CA LEU A 611 17.95 -10.70 33.14
C LEU A 611 19.09 -9.76 33.53
N GLN A 612 19.20 -9.33 34.79
CA GLN A 612 20.35 -8.55 35.27
C GLN A 612 21.68 -9.31 35.15
N GLN A 613 21.67 -10.65 35.14
CA GLN A 613 22.86 -11.46 34.86
C GLN A 613 23.17 -11.55 33.35
N VAL A 614 22.17 -11.55 32.48
CA VAL A 614 22.35 -11.59 31.01
C VAL A 614 22.73 -10.22 30.42
N PHE A 615 22.16 -9.14 30.96
CA PHE A 615 22.58 -7.76 30.73
C PHE A 615 23.61 -7.30 31.77
N ARG A 616 24.37 -8.22 32.36
CA ARG A 616 25.51 -7.85 33.22
C ARG A 616 26.60 -7.28 32.34
N LEU A 617 27.04 -6.06 32.66
CA LEU A 617 28.27 -5.48 32.11
C LEU A 617 29.45 -6.36 32.55
N THR A 618 30.06 -7.06 31.60
CA THR A 618 31.20 -7.98 31.81
C THR A 618 32.56 -7.36 31.51
N HIS A 619 32.58 -6.11 31.05
CA HIS A 619 33.80 -5.41 30.63
C HIS A 619 34.59 -4.87 31.83
N ASP A 620 35.91 -4.79 31.64
CA ASP A 620 36.79 -4.06 32.54
C ASP A 620 36.41 -2.57 32.48
N PRO A 621 36.20 -1.87 33.60
CA PRO A 621 35.99 -0.42 33.62
C PRO A 621 37.06 0.40 32.88
N ALA A 622 38.27 -0.15 32.69
CA ALA A 622 39.31 0.46 31.86
C ALA A 622 38.97 0.46 30.35
N ILE A 623 38.21 -0.53 29.87
CA ILE A 623 37.70 -0.59 28.49
C ILE A 623 36.57 0.42 28.33
N ASP A 624 35.56 0.39 29.19
CA ASP A 624 34.43 1.33 29.13
C ASP A 624 34.91 2.79 29.25
N ARG A 625 35.90 3.08 30.12
CA ARG A 625 36.55 4.40 30.20
C ARG A 625 37.27 4.79 28.90
N ARG A 626 37.93 3.85 28.22
CA ARG A 626 38.62 4.11 26.95
C ARG A 626 37.62 4.43 25.84
N VAL A 627 36.54 3.66 25.73
CA VAL A 627 35.47 3.91 24.75
C VAL A 627 34.78 5.25 25.05
N ALA A 628 34.48 5.56 26.32
CA ALA A 628 33.91 6.85 26.67
C ALA A 628 34.81 8.04 26.28
N LEU A 629 36.12 7.93 26.50
CA LEU A 629 37.09 8.94 26.02
C LEU A 629 37.12 9.03 24.48
N HIS A 630 36.98 7.91 23.79
CA HIS A 630 36.94 7.84 22.33
C HIS A 630 35.71 8.60 21.79
N GLU A 631 34.50 8.23 22.24
CA GLU A 631 33.24 8.86 21.81
C GLU A 631 33.14 10.34 22.19
N CYS A 632 33.50 10.71 23.42
CA CYS A 632 33.58 12.12 23.82
C CYS A 632 34.60 12.90 23.00
N GLY A 633 35.64 12.25 22.47
CA GLY A 633 36.58 12.81 21.50
C GLY A 633 35.89 13.25 20.21
N HIS A 634 35.08 12.38 19.60
CA HIS A 634 34.28 12.71 18.42
C HIS A 634 33.27 13.82 18.70
N ALA A 635 32.53 13.74 19.81
CA ALA A 635 31.52 14.73 20.19
C ALA A 635 32.11 16.14 20.39
N ILE A 636 33.18 16.27 21.17
CA ILE A 636 33.86 17.56 21.43
C ILE A 636 34.46 18.14 20.14
N THR A 637 35.06 17.30 19.29
CA THR A 637 35.66 17.74 18.02
C THR A 637 34.59 18.16 17.02
N CYS A 638 33.42 17.51 17.00
CA CYS A 638 32.26 17.91 16.22
C CYS A 638 31.74 19.31 16.61
N ALA A 639 31.58 19.57 17.91
CA ALA A 639 31.11 20.86 18.42
C ALA A 639 32.14 21.99 18.23
N ALA A 640 33.45 21.67 18.27
CA ALA A 640 34.53 22.64 18.04
C ALA A 640 34.75 23.00 16.55
N LEU A 641 34.31 22.15 15.63
CA LEU A 641 34.45 22.33 14.17
C LEU A 641 33.12 22.67 13.46
N ASP A 642 32.06 22.91 14.23
CA ASP A 642 30.71 23.21 13.75
C ASP A 642 30.28 22.25 12.62
N LEU A 643 30.40 20.95 12.87
CA LEU A 643 30.06 19.88 11.90
C LEU A 643 28.58 19.48 11.94
N GLY A 644 27.85 19.89 12.98
CA GLY A 644 26.45 19.58 13.25
C GLY A 644 26.20 19.27 14.73
N PRO A 645 24.94 19.28 15.20
CA PRO A 645 24.62 18.91 16.56
C PRO A 645 24.81 17.40 16.80
N VAL A 646 25.28 17.06 17.99
CA VAL A 646 25.47 15.67 18.46
C VAL A 646 24.14 15.18 19.03
N LYS A 647 23.54 14.17 18.39
CA LYS A 647 22.21 13.65 18.76
C LYS A 647 22.22 12.61 19.86
N ARG A 648 23.30 11.84 19.98
CA ARG A 648 23.48 10.81 21.00
C ARG A 648 24.94 10.41 21.13
N VAL A 649 25.37 10.06 22.34
CA VAL A 649 26.68 9.43 22.59
C VAL A 649 26.45 8.23 23.50
N PHE A 650 26.87 7.02 23.13
CA PHE A 650 26.52 5.80 23.90
C PHE A 650 27.65 4.75 23.95
N LEU A 651 27.57 3.88 24.97
CA LEU A 651 28.50 2.77 25.22
C LEU A 651 27.78 1.42 25.06
N ALA A 652 28.01 0.76 23.93
CA ALA A 652 27.41 -0.53 23.61
C ALA A 652 27.82 -1.63 24.61
N ARG A 653 26.96 -2.63 24.78
CA ARG A 653 27.16 -3.74 25.74
C ARG A 653 28.46 -4.52 25.53
N GLU A 654 29.00 -4.55 24.32
CA GLU A 654 30.08 -5.47 23.89
C GLU A 654 31.47 -4.81 23.78
N GLY A 655 31.69 -3.68 24.47
CA GLY A 655 32.99 -3.01 24.55
C GLY A 655 33.32 -2.07 23.38
N GLY A 656 32.29 -1.61 22.66
CA GLY A 656 32.36 -0.53 21.67
C GLY A 656 31.41 0.61 22.03
N GLY A 657 31.38 1.68 21.22
CA GLY A 657 30.54 2.86 21.43
C GLY A 657 29.90 3.36 20.14
N GLY A 658 29.30 4.55 20.21
CA GLY A 658 28.93 5.31 19.03
C GLY A 658 28.49 6.75 19.30
N THR A 659 28.93 7.66 18.43
CA THR A 659 28.55 9.07 18.42
C THR A 659 27.67 9.35 17.22
N VAL A 660 26.39 9.70 17.46
CA VAL A 660 25.41 9.96 16.41
C VAL A 660 25.34 11.47 16.14
N LEU A 661 25.60 11.87 14.90
CA LEU A 661 25.60 13.27 14.45
C LEU A 661 24.41 13.57 13.53
N GLU A 662 23.93 14.82 13.53
CA GLU A 662 23.05 15.32 12.46
C GLU A 662 23.87 15.92 11.31
N ALA A 663 23.69 15.36 10.11
CA ALA A 663 24.41 15.77 8.91
C ALA A 663 24.02 17.20 8.49
N SER A 664 24.90 18.17 8.75
CA SER A 664 24.75 19.54 8.30
C SER A 664 25.29 19.72 6.88
N ALA A 665 24.54 20.43 6.03
CA ALA A 665 24.92 20.65 4.63
C ALA A 665 26.10 21.62 4.52
N LYS A 666 27.31 21.08 4.25
CA LYS A 666 28.52 21.87 3.99
C LYS A 666 28.81 22.04 2.49
N HIS A 667 29.78 22.88 2.16
CA HIS A 667 30.05 23.34 0.79
C HIS A 667 30.83 22.32 -0.07
N GLY A 668 31.40 21.29 0.56
CA GLY A 668 32.24 20.28 -0.09
C GLY A 668 33.66 20.77 -0.37
N VAL A 669 34.11 21.83 0.29
CA VAL A 669 35.48 22.35 0.11
C VAL A 669 36.51 21.49 0.84
N LEU A 670 37.79 21.64 0.49
CA LEU A 670 38.88 20.89 1.13
C LEU A 670 38.89 21.07 2.67
N GLN A 671 38.52 22.26 3.16
CA GLN A 671 38.39 22.54 4.59
C GLN A 671 37.31 21.66 5.26
N ASP A 672 36.13 21.50 4.65
CA ASP A 672 35.05 20.64 5.17
C ASP A 672 35.54 19.18 5.29
N MET A 673 36.30 18.72 4.29
CA MET A 673 36.86 17.37 4.29
C MET A 673 37.95 17.20 5.36
N GLN A 674 38.81 18.21 5.56
CA GLN A 674 39.83 18.21 6.61
C GLN A 674 39.25 18.41 8.02
N ASP A 675 38.07 19.02 8.16
CA ASP A 675 37.30 19.05 9.41
C ASP A 675 36.73 17.66 9.73
N HIS A 676 36.12 17.00 8.74
CA HIS A 676 35.58 15.64 8.87
C HIS A 676 36.69 14.60 9.16
N LEU A 677 37.84 14.69 8.50
CA LEU A 677 39.02 13.86 8.81
C LEU A 677 39.50 14.06 10.26
N ALA A 678 39.45 15.29 10.79
CA ALA A 678 39.83 15.56 12.17
C ALA A 678 38.78 15.00 13.16
N GLN A 679 37.48 15.06 12.83
CA GLN A 679 36.44 14.44 13.65
C GLN A 679 36.52 12.90 13.65
N LEU A 680 36.82 12.25 12.52
CA LEU A 680 37.01 10.79 12.46
C LEU A 680 38.24 10.33 13.26
N LEU A 681 39.34 11.09 13.23
CA LEU A 681 40.54 10.75 13.99
C LEU A 681 40.50 11.23 15.46
N ALA A 682 39.38 11.79 15.90
CA ALA A 682 39.24 12.38 17.23
C ALA A 682 39.22 11.36 18.37
N GLY A 683 38.53 10.22 18.23
CA GLY A 683 38.52 9.19 19.27
C GLY A 683 39.92 8.62 19.55
N ARG A 684 40.66 8.33 18.48
CA ARG A 684 42.08 7.94 18.55
C ARG A 684 42.98 9.01 19.17
N ALA A 685 42.74 10.28 18.85
CA ALA A 685 43.44 11.41 19.45
C ALA A 685 43.13 11.57 20.96
N ALA A 686 41.88 11.35 21.37
CA ALA A 686 41.45 11.39 22.77
C ALA A 686 42.11 10.28 23.60
N GLU A 687 42.16 9.04 23.09
CA GLU A 687 42.90 7.94 23.71
C GLU A 687 44.37 8.33 23.97
N ARG A 688 45.09 8.79 22.93
CA ARG A 688 46.50 9.18 23.07
C ARG A 688 46.69 10.33 24.08
N LEU A 689 45.81 11.32 24.08
CA LEU A 689 45.91 12.52 24.92
C LEU A 689 45.68 12.25 26.42
N VAL A 690 44.88 11.23 26.76
CA VAL A 690 44.47 10.94 28.13
C VAL A 690 45.12 9.67 28.68
N LEU A 691 45.27 8.63 27.87
CA LEU A 691 45.82 7.31 28.26
C LEU A 691 47.29 7.12 27.83
N GLY A 692 47.75 7.89 26.84
CA GLY A 692 49.13 7.83 26.32
C GLY A 692 49.38 6.74 25.26
N ASP A 693 48.48 5.75 25.17
CA ASP A 693 48.45 4.70 24.16
C ASP A 693 47.17 4.77 23.31
N ILE A 694 47.03 3.85 22.35
CA ILE A 694 45.90 3.75 21.43
C ILE A 694 45.52 2.27 21.28
N SER A 695 44.22 1.99 21.30
CA SER A 695 43.65 0.68 21.02
C SER A 695 43.54 0.38 19.52
N ALA A 696 43.25 -0.88 19.19
CA ALA A 696 42.85 -1.26 17.85
C ALA A 696 41.42 -0.79 17.46
N GLY A 697 40.63 -0.24 18.40
CA GLY A 697 39.22 0.09 18.21
C GLY A 697 38.96 1.16 17.13
N ALA A 698 39.88 2.11 16.97
CA ALA A 698 39.86 3.12 15.90
C ALA A 698 40.06 2.56 14.47
N GLY A 699 40.07 1.23 14.29
CA GLY A 699 40.45 0.55 13.06
C GLY A 699 39.91 -0.88 12.96
N GLY A 700 40.40 -1.63 11.97
CA GLY A 700 40.03 -3.04 11.76
C GLY A 700 39.01 -3.23 10.64
N GLY A 701 37.73 -3.05 10.94
CA GLY A 701 36.63 -3.26 9.98
C GLY A 701 36.57 -2.20 8.86
N ALA A 702 35.83 -2.50 7.79
CA ALA A 702 35.62 -1.59 6.66
C ALA A 702 34.88 -0.29 7.05
N ASP A 703 34.18 -0.31 8.18
CA ASP A 703 33.35 0.77 8.70
C ASP A 703 34.02 1.54 9.87
N SER A 704 35.27 1.20 10.19
CA SER A 704 36.05 1.87 11.24
C SER A 704 36.51 3.28 10.83
N ASP A 705 36.74 4.16 11.80
CA ASP A 705 37.08 5.57 11.57
C ASP A 705 38.34 5.74 10.71
N LEU A 706 39.38 4.93 10.95
CA LEU A 706 40.58 4.94 10.13
C LEU A 706 40.31 4.46 8.69
N SER A 707 39.34 3.56 8.48
CA SER A 707 38.89 3.18 7.13
C SER A 707 38.18 4.34 6.44
N HIS A 708 37.20 4.96 7.10
CA HIS A 708 36.48 6.12 6.58
C HIS A 708 37.40 7.31 6.31
N ALA A 709 38.31 7.62 7.23
CA ALA A 709 39.30 8.67 7.05
C ALA A 709 40.24 8.37 5.88
N THR A 710 40.69 7.11 5.72
CA THR A 710 41.52 6.71 4.57
C THR A 710 40.77 6.83 3.25
N LYS A 711 39.50 6.41 3.20
CA LYS A 711 38.62 6.54 2.01
C LYS A 711 38.42 8.01 1.62
N ILE A 712 38.21 8.91 2.58
CA ILE A 712 38.09 10.36 2.35
C ILE A 712 39.43 10.95 1.89
N ALA A 713 40.54 10.69 2.62
CA ALA A 713 41.86 11.22 2.28
C ALA A 713 42.34 10.78 0.89
N THR A 714 42.07 9.54 0.50
CA THR A 714 42.35 9.02 -0.85
C THR A 714 41.42 9.67 -1.90
N SER A 715 40.15 9.89 -1.57
CA SER A 715 39.21 10.60 -2.46
C SER A 715 39.56 12.07 -2.69
N ILE A 716 40.15 12.77 -1.70
CA ILE A 716 40.73 14.11 -1.87
C ILE A 716 41.81 14.10 -2.95
N GLN A 717 42.74 13.13 -2.90
CA GLN A 717 43.84 13.04 -3.86
C GLN A 717 43.40 12.57 -5.26
N MET A 718 42.41 11.68 -5.36
CA MET A 718 42.14 10.89 -6.57
C MET A 718 40.75 11.06 -7.20
N ARG A 719 39.77 11.68 -6.51
CA ARG A 719 38.37 11.76 -6.99
C ARG A 719 37.79 13.18 -6.98
N TYR A 720 38.09 13.97 -5.96
CA TYR A 720 37.54 15.33 -5.82
C TYR A 720 38.36 16.41 -6.54
N GLY A 721 39.56 16.07 -7.01
CA GLY A 721 40.47 17.02 -7.65
C GLY A 721 41.06 18.09 -6.71
N LEU A 722 40.93 17.89 -5.40
CA LEU A 722 41.33 18.84 -4.34
C LEU A 722 42.75 18.59 -3.81
N GLY A 723 43.33 17.42 -4.09
CA GLY A 723 44.68 17.04 -3.65
C GLY A 723 45.79 17.40 -4.65
N ALA A 724 46.99 16.89 -4.39
CA ALA A 724 48.22 17.31 -5.07
C ALA A 724 48.37 16.81 -6.51
N GLN A 725 47.40 16.06 -7.05
CA GLN A 725 47.33 15.76 -8.50
C GLN A 725 46.51 16.80 -9.28
N GLY A 726 45.85 17.76 -8.62
CA GLY A 726 44.96 18.72 -9.27
C GLY A 726 43.67 18.05 -9.77
N PRO A 727 43.01 18.58 -10.82
CA PRO A 727 41.67 18.13 -11.27
C PRO A 727 41.71 16.82 -12.08
N VAL A 728 42.30 15.77 -11.51
CA VAL A 728 42.31 14.40 -12.02
C VAL A 728 41.25 13.59 -11.27
N TRP A 729 40.55 12.71 -12.00
CA TRP A 729 39.57 11.77 -11.45
C TRP A 729 39.97 10.34 -11.82
N THR A 730 39.92 9.44 -10.84
CA THR A 730 40.27 8.02 -10.96
C THR A 730 39.16 7.16 -10.38
N GLU A 731 38.79 6.10 -11.11
CA GLU A 731 37.68 5.21 -10.77
C GLU A 731 38.01 4.24 -9.61
N ASP A 732 39.26 3.77 -9.55
CA ASP A 732 39.78 2.89 -8.49
C ASP A 732 40.93 3.58 -7.73
N PRO A 733 40.65 4.22 -6.58
CA PRO A 733 41.67 4.85 -5.75
C PRO A 733 42.41 3.85 -4.86
N GLU A 734 41.79 2.71 -4.50
CA GLU A 734 42.32 1.79 -3.50
C GLU A 734 43.43 0.91 -4.07
N THR A 735 43.28 0.43 -5.31
CA THR A 735 44.39 -0.23 -6.03
C THR A 735 45.55 0.73 -6.28
N GLN A 736 45.27 2.00 -6.62
CA GLN A 736 46.34 3.00 -6.79
C GLN A 736 47.02 3.36 -5.47
N LEU A 737 46.33 3.32 -4.33
CA LEU A 737 46.92 3.49 -3.00
C LEU A 737 47.92 2.36 -2.69
N VAL A 738 47.71 1.14 -3.18
CA VAL A 738 48.70 0.05 -3.01
C VAL A 738 49.89 0.18 -3.97
N LEU A 739 49.70 0.82 -5.14
CA LEU A 739 50.70 0.87 -6.21
C LEU A 739 51.58 2.13 -6.22
N ASP A 740 51.14 3.25 -5.64
CA ASP A 740 51.87 4.54 -5.64
C ASP A 740 52.42 4.93 -4.25
N PRO A 741 53.75 4.81 -4.00
CA PRO A 741 54.39 5.24 -2.76
C PRO A 741 54.23 6.74 -2.44
N ASP A 742 54.18 7.61 -3.44
CA ASP A 742 53.98 9.04 -3.26
C ASP A 742 52.55 9.33 -2.81
N MET A 743 51.57 8.57 -3.30
CA MET A 743 50.18 8.72 -2.90
C MET A 743 49.93 8.17 -1.49
N LEU A 744 50.56 7.05 -1.12
CA LEU A 744 50.64 6.57 0.28
C LEU A 744 51.21 7.62 1.23
N PHE A 745 52.29 8.30 0.81
CA PHE A 745 52.90 9.37 1.61
C PHE A 745 51.94 10.57 1.78
N ARG A 746 51.27 11.00 0.70
CA ARG A 746 50.28 12.10 0.74
C ARG A 746 49.10 11.75 1.64
N VAL A 747 48.47 10.58 1.46
CA VAL A 747 47.33 10.13 2.27
C VAL A 747 47.71 10.01 3.74
N ARG A 748 48.88 9.41 4.06
CA ARG A 748 49.41 9.37 5.43
C ARG A 748 49.56 10.78 6.03
N ARG A 749 50.15 11.71 5.28
CA ARG A 749 50.39 13.09 5.75
C ARG A 749 49.09 13.84 6.06
N GLU A 750 48.04 13.68 5.25
CA GLU A 750 46.72 14.28 5.54
C GLU A 750 46.10 13.66 6.82
N LEU A 751 46.20 12.34 7.00
CA LEU A 751 45.72 11.65 8.21
C LEU A 751 46.49 12.08 9.47
N GLU A 752 47.82 12.13 9.41
CA GLU A 752 48.68 12.61 10.50
C GLU A 752 48.41 14.08 10.84
N GLY A 753 48.14 14.92 9.83
CA GLY A 753 47.74 16.31 10.01
C GLY A 753 46.37 16.46 10.69
N ALA A 754 45.38 15.67 10.26
CA ALA A 754 44.04 15.66 10.83
C ALA A 754 44.03 15.14 12.27
N GLU A 755 44.75 14.05 12.59
CA GLU A 755 44.90 13.56 13.97
C GLU A 755 45.59 14.61 14.87
N LYS A 756 46.64 15.27 14.37
CA LYS A 756 47.33 16.34 15.10
C LYS A 756 46.39 17.51 15.41
N ARG A 757 45.52 17.89 14.46
CA ARG A 757 44.51 18.94 14.63
C ARG A 757 43.45 18.55 15.66
N ALA A 758 42.93 17.33 15.59
CA ALA A 758 41.99 16.80 16.57
C ALA A 758 42.60 16.79 17.98
N MET A 759 43.84 16.32 18.12
CA MET A 759 44.57 16.33 19.40
C MET A 759 44.83 17.75 19.92
N GLN A 760 45.04 18.74 19.05
CA GLN A 760 45.15 20.14 19.46
C GLN A 760 43.82 20.66 20.04
N ILE A 761 42.69 20.42 19.36
CA ILE A 761 41.34 20.78 19.85
C ILE A 761 41.07 20.13 21.21
N LEU A 762 41.26 18.81 21.29
CA LEU A 762 41.02 18.04 22.52
C LEU A 762 41.97 18.44 23.66
N SER A 763 43.18 18.92 23.36
CA SER A 763 44.11 19.42 24.40
C SER A 763 43.59 20.68 25.09
N THR A 764 42.91 21.58 24.37
CA THR A 764 42.24 22.77 24.93
C THR A 764 41.10 22.38 25.87
N HIS A 765 40.34 21.33 25.52
CA HIS A 765 39.16 20.86 26.25
C HIS A 765 39.44 19.62 27.12
N ARG A 766 40.72 19.35 27.48
CA ARG A 766 41.14 18.10 28.14
C ARG A 766 40.43 17.80 29.47
N ALA A 767 40.04 18.82 30.23
CA ALA A 767 39.25 18.67 31.46
C ALA A 767 37.81 18.23 31.14
N LEU A 768 37.15 18.91 30.20
CA LEU A 768 35.80 18.57 29.73
C LEU A 768 35.74 17.16 29.15
N LEU A 769 36.74 16.75 28.37
CA LEU A 769 36.88 15.39 27.83
C LEU A 769 36.90 14.33 28.93
N ALA A 770 37.61 14.58 30.04
CA ALA A 770 37.67 13.65 31.16
C ALA A 770 36.36 13.62 31.97
N GLU A 771 35.77 14.78 32.26
CA GLU A 771 34.49 14.90 32.98
C GLU A 771 33.35 14.24 32.21
N MET A 772 33.23 14.54 30.90
CA MET A 772 32.18 14.00 30.03
C MET A 772 32.33 12.48 29.85
N ALA A 773 33.56 11.96 29.73
CA ALA A 773 33.80 10.52 29.64
C ALA A 773 33.51 9.77 30.95
N GLU A 774 33.76 10.38 32.12
CA GLU A 774 33.38 9.78 33.41
C GLU A 774 31.85 9.81 33.63
N ALA A 775 31.16 10.85 33.16
CA ALA A 775 29.70 10.89 33.13
C ALA A 775 29.11 9.84 32.17
N LEU A 776 29.61 9.75 30.93
CA LEU A 776 29.17 8.76 29.93
C LEU A 776 29.45 7.31 30.36
N ALA A 777 30.56 7.06 31.06
CA ALA A 777 30.83 5.75 31.66
C ALA A 777 29.83 5.38 32.78
N ALA A 778 29.20 6.36 33.43
CA ALA A 778 28.19 6.15 34.46
C ALA A 778 26.76 6.02 33.90
N SER A 779 26.39 6.84 32.90
CA SER A 779 25.05 6.79 32.28
C SER A 779 24.92 5.72 31.18
N ARG A 780 26.02 5.38 30.50
CA ARG A 780 26.14 4.60 29.25
C ARG A 780 25.47 5.21 28.01
N ASP A 781 24.67 6.23 28.17
CA ASP A 781 23.94 6.90 27.11
C ASP A 781 23.81 8.39 27.47
N MET A 782 23.92 9.26 26.48
CA MET A 782 23.68 10.70 26.58
C MET A 782 22.80 11.08 25.40
N ASP A 783 21.62 11.63 25.68
CA ASP A 783 20.74 12.17 24.63
C ASP A 783 21.26 13.53 24.10
N SER A 784 20.56 14.10 23.13
CA SER A 784 20.96 15.39 22.53
C SER A 784 20.95 16.54 23.53
N VAL A 785 20.06 16.53 24.53
CA VAL A 785 19.92 17.64 25.50
C VAL A 785 21.03 17.56 26.55
N GLU A 786 21.37 16.36 27.03
CA GLU A 786 22.54 16.17 27.88
C GLU A 786 23.83 16.49 27.11
N ALA A 787 23.99 15.96 25.89
CA ALA A 787 25.16 16.23 25.05
C ALA A 787 25.34 17.72 24.75
N GLU A 788 24.29 18.45 24.36
CA GLU A 788 24.33 19.91 24.17
C GLU A 788 24.73 20.64 25.46
N GLY A 789 24.24 20.22 26.62
CA GLY A 789 24.62 20.77 27.92
C GLY A 789 26.12 20.66 28.23
N TRP A 790 26.76 19.54 27.86
CA TRP A 790 28.22 19.39 27.94
C TRP A 790 28.95 20.19 26.84
N LEU A 791 28.47 20.14 25.60
CA LEU A 791 29.15 20.69 24.43
C LEU A 791 29.05 22.21 24.31
N ALA A 792 28.07 22.86 24.95
CA ALA A 792 28.03 24.32 25.10
C ALA A 792 29.30 24.88 25.79
N ARG A 793 29.96 24.07 26.65
CA ARG A 793 31.25 24.41 27.29
C ARG A 793 32.43 24.43 26.32
N VAL A 794 32.29 23.86 25.12
CA VAL A 794 33.27 23.97 24.02
C VAL A 794 33.13 25.32 23.34
N GLN A 795 31.91 25.68 22.91
CA GLN A 795 31.63 26.89 22.14
C GLN A 795 31.75 28.18 22.96
N GLY A 796 31.48 28.14 24.26
CA GLY A 796 31.75 29.25 25.18
C GLY A 796 33.24 29.48 25.50
N GLY A 797 34.14 28.64 24.99
CA GLY A 797 35.57 28.60 25.33
C GLY A 797 36.52 29.30 24.33
N THR A 798 36.00 30.04 23.34
CA THR A 798 36.81 30.64 22.26
C THR A 798 37.90 31.57 22.80
N PRO A 799 39.20 31.30 22.55
CA PRO A 799 40.27 32.24 22.85
C PRO A 799 40.10 33.52 22.03
N ALA A 800 40.36 34.68 22.63
CA ALA A 800 40.35 35.94 21.88
C ALA A 800 41.32 35.86 20.70
N GLN A 801 40.86 36.26 19.50
CA GLN A 801 41.70 36.32 18.31
C GLN A 801 42.84 37.32 18.54
N ASN A 802 44.07 36.82 18.60
CA ASN A 802 45.27 37.67 18.60
C ASN A 802 45.43 38.23 17.17
N PRO A 803 45.31 39.55 16.95
CA PRO A 803 45.25 40.10 15.59
C PRO A 803 46.63 40.28 14.93
N ASP A 804 47.71 39.86 15.58
CA ASP A 804 49.09 40.02 15.13
C ASP A 804 49.86 38.69 15.15
N MET A 805 49.94 38.00 14.01
CA MET A 805 51.16 37.34 13.54
C MET A 805 51.20 37.35 12.02
N HIS A 806 52.30 37.86 11.47
CA HIS A 806 52.45 38.21 10.06
C HIS A 806 52.39 37.02 9.10
N ALA A 807 51.86 37.26 7.89
CA ALA A 807 52.14 36.42 6.74
C ALA A 807 53.51 36.79 6.12
N GLU A 808 54.44 35.85 6.09
CA GLU A 808 55.57 35.87 5.15
C GLU A 808 55.32 34.81 4.05
N PRO A 809 55.25 35.20 2.77
CA PRO A 809 55.09 34.25 1.67
C PRO A 809 56.46 33.68 1.26
N LEU A 810 56.72 32.41 1.60
CA LEU A 810 57.83 31.67 0.98
C LEU A 810 57.51 31.40 -0.49
N ALA A 811 58.44 31.77 -1.37
CA ALA A 811 58.39 31.51 -2.80
C ALA A 811 59.60 30.68 -3.23
N GLN A 812 59.40 29.87 -4.27
CA GLN A 812 60.30 28.83 -4.83
C GLN A 812 60.29 27.51 -4.06
#